data_AF-A0A971IU01-F1
#
_entry.id   AF-A0A971IU01-F1
#
_cell.length_a   1.000
_cell.length_b   1.000
_cell.length_c   1.000
_cell.angle_alpha   90.00
_cell.angle_beta   90.00
_cell.angle_gamma   90.00
#
_symmetry.space_group_name_H-M   'P 1'
#
loop_
_entity.id
_entity.type
_entity.pdbx_description
1 polymer ?
#
loop_
_entity_poly.entity_id
_entity_poly.type
_entity_poly.pdbx_seq_one_letter_code
_entity_poly.pdbx_strand_id
1 'polypeptide(L)'
;MIRIRRPNVKLKDVAMLANVSVGTVSRYINKHPSVSKKNAIKIQKAIDKLGYIPNLMAQNLAKGVSNNLLLYILQEKPILESTWLYELPIIQTVYDYIKPTNYSLQLAMDYLEDKLEISRFFNEYVNNKRVDGIIILSTFEIGDANILRLIESKMPFVLLGNQTNIQSTNQILFNNYDAINEIMDHLYELGHRRIAFINGFANQQHMIQRAKAYFDSVQRLDLETYDEWVKNANVPITLDADGEGKLLSVNIDDEGYTHLELKLGDIDEIYIVTYTSVIVAESGVKITNTAALAGFEEKAGNSSNKIFTARQSSWGTGSGREDRGQIQIIKVDKETEETIENNPAQFELYYILNGEKRIVNGAAQTTEKGMLQYGNLPFRTYYLREMEAPEGYVLTDGEPMEIIVDRDNKSIELEIENTKIKMDVTGTKKWINGELNRPDSIYLQLYQNGAAYGDPVQLSKDNKSSDDPSQWVYTWEDLDKTDIDGKEHIYSVKEVDEEGNDFVPSNYVKEEDGLKVTNTYVIPTKGSAAATKKWADGPSEKPTIWFKLYRYIVAADGGEAEPEEVPGAEIKELADGVTKVVWTGLEETDISGKPYNFLVKEVDQDGNDFAPTNYVKAENGMDVTNYYVSPTDASAKAIKVWENGPSERPTTWFKLYRHIEAEGETAEIGEVFGAELEEVPEAEIKELPCGVTEVVWTGLTRTDKYGNEYNFSVKEVDAEGNDFVPESYAKSEDGLTVTNRYVIPEISVTGTKVWEGGPKDKPAIELQLYKDGETFGEPVTLDGTEETPWTYTWVGLEATDINGKEYIYTVDEVETPENYVKTLSEHGLTVTNTYVSPKIEITGNKVWIGAPLEKPDIELQLFRNGEAYGDPVPLKDGATSYTWTDLDLTDMDGVKYVYTIDEAVVPRAYWKTLSEDGLTVINTYDIELDNKVPGGSGSGGSEEDGDSLPKTGMVSSLRFYIPGMLLLVLGTLGMFYNRRKKALDRK
;
A
#
# COMPACT_ATOMS: atom_id res chain seq x y z
N MET A 1 27.78 31.34 -91.54
CA MET A 1 27.88 30.22 -90.57
C MET A 1 26.60 29.39 -90.63
N ILE A 2 26.69 28.06 -90.62
CA ILE A 2 25.50 27.18 -90.61
C ILE A 2 25.07 26.97 -89.14
N ARG A 3 23.91 27.51 -88.75
CA ARG A 3 23.34 27.26 -87.41
C ARG A 3 22.74 25.85 -87.35
N ILE A 4 23.51 24.89 -86.82
CA ILE A 4 22.99 23.57 -86.43
C ILE A 4 22.02 23.76 -85.26
N ARG A 5 20.72 23.87 -85.55
CA ARG A 5 19.67 23.81 -84.53
C ARG A 5 19.63 22.39 -83.96
N ARG A 6 20.23 22.17 -82.79
CA ARG A 6 19.88 21.02 -81.94
C ARG A 6 18.35 21.03 -81.72
N PRO A 7 17.65 19.88 -81.78
CA PRO A 7 16.21 19.85 -81.55
C PRO A 7 15.91 20.37 -80.14
N ASN A 8 15.06 21.40 -80.06
CA ASN A 8 14.78 22.08 -78.79
C ASN A 8 13.80 21.25 -77.95
N VAL A 9 14.35 20.35 -77.14
CA VAL A 9 13.61 19.44 -76.24
C VAL A 9 12.74 20.26 -75.29
N LYS A 10 11.45 19.94 -75.23
CA LYS A 10 10.48 20.62 -74.37
C LYS A 10 10.16 19.77 -73.15
N LEU A 11 9.63 20.42 -72.11
CA LEU A 11 9.13 19.78 -70.89
C LEU A 11 8.17 18.60 -71.16
N LYS A 12 7.37 18.68 -72.24
CA LYS A 12 6.47 17.60 -72.68
C LYS A 12 7.19 16.34 -73.20
N ASP A 13 8.39 16.50 -73.75
CA ASP A 13 9.14 15.39 -74.36
C ASP A 13 9.84 14.58 -73.26
N VAL A 14 10.32 15.27 -72.20
CA VAL A 14 10.73 14.65 -70.93
C VAL A 14 9.58 13.87 -70.29
N ALA A 15 8.38 14.46 -70.23
CA ALA A 15 7.20 13.82 -69.64
C ALA A 15 6.79 12.54 -70.39
N MET A 16 6.83 12.59 -71.73
CA MET A 16 6.57 11.44 -72.59
C MET A 16 7.60 10.33 -72.39
N LEU A 17 8.90 10.65 -72.35
CA LEU A 17 9.96 9.66 -72.14
C LEU A 17 9.97 9.05 -70.73
N ALA A 18 9.65 9.84 -69.69
CA ALA A 18 9.49 9.36 -68.32
C ALA A 18 8.18 8.59 -68.08
N ASN A 19 7.23 8.66 -69.02
CA ASN A 19 5.85 8.16 -68.91
C ASN A 19 5.16 8.67 -67.64
N VAL A 20 5.02 10.00 -67.55
CA VAL A 20 4.30 10.76 -66.50
C VAL A 20 3.63 12.00 -67.09
N SER A 21 2.78 12.70 -66.32
CA SER A 21 2.19 13.97 -66.78
C SER A 21 3.23 15.11 -66.85
N VAL A 22 3.00 16.09 -67.73
CA VAL A 22 3.83 17.31 -67.82
C VAL A 22 3.83 18.08 -66.50
N GLY A 23 2.70 18.12 -65.79
CA GLY A 23 2.60 18.71 -64.45
C GLY A 23 3.46 17.99 -63.40
N THR A 24 3.64 16.67 -63.54
CA THR A 24 4.55 15.89 -62.67
C THR A 24 6.02 16.25 -62.94
N VAL A 25 6.41 16.46 -64.20
CA VAL A 25 7.77 16.94 -64.55
C VAL A 25 7.99 18.37 -64.07
N SER A 26 7.02 19.26 -64.26
CA SER A 26 7.07 20.64 -63.74
C SER A 26 7.27 20.66 -62.22
N ARG A 27 6.46 19.89 -61.48
CA ARG A 27 6.59 19.74 -60.03
C ARG A 27 7.95 19.16 -59.62
N TYR A 28 8.49 18.20 -60.36
CA TYR A 28 9.81 17.63 -60.09
C TYR A 28 10.94 18.65 -60.25
N ILE A 29 10.96 19.40 -61.36
CA ILE A 29 11.96 20.44 -61.63
C ILE A 29 11.87 21.57 -60.60
N ASN A 30 10.65 21.90 -60.16
CA ASN A 30 10.39 22.86 -59.09
C ASN A 30 10.51 22.25 -57.68
N LYS A 31 11.15 21.07 -57.52
CA LYS A 31 11.42 20.35 -56.25
C LYS A 31 10.20 20.12 -55.33
N HIS A 32 8.98 20.10 -55.87
CA HIS A 32 7.75 19.99 -55.10
C HIS A 32 7.58 18.59 -54.47
N PRO A 33 7.28 18.48 -53.15
CA PRO A 33 7.34 17.20 -52.42
C PRO A 33 6.30 16.16 -52.87
N SER A 34 5.25 16.57 -53.60
CA SER A 34 4.20 15.66 -54.10
C SER A 34 4.64 14.72 -55.25
N VAL A 35 5.93 14.56 -55.52
CA VAL A 35 6.46 13.68 -56.57
C VAL A 35 7.10 12.45 -55.94
N SER A 36 6.48 11.29 -56.11
CA SER A 36 6.98 10.03 -55.52
C SER A 36 8.39 9.68 -56.03
N LYS A 37 9.23 9.11 -55.15
CA LYS A 37 10.63 8.71 -55.47
C LYS A 37 10.73 7.88 -56.75
N LYS A 38 9.76 6.98 -57.00
CA LYS A 38 9.64 6.16 -58.23
C LYS A 38 9.47 6.98 -59.51
N ASN A 39 8.74 8.09 -59.45
CA ASN A 39 8.57 9.00 -60.60
C ASN A 39 9.73 9.97 -60.73
N ALA A 40 10.29 10.48 -59.63
CA ALA A 40 11.49 11.31 -59.64
C ALA A 40 12.66 10.64 -60.40
N ILE A 41 12.96 9.37 -60.11
CA ILE A 41 14.02 8.60 -60.77
C ILE A 41 13.76 8.44 -62.28
N LYS A 42 12.50 8.26 -62.70
CA LYS A 42 12.14 8.20 -64.14
C LYS A 42 12.35 9.55 -64.83
N ILE A 43 11.97 10.64 -64.17
CA ILE A 43 12.05 11.99 -64.73
C ILE A 43 13.51 12.42 -64.87
N GLN A 44 14.35 12.19 -63.87
CA GLN A 44 15.79 12.50 -63.97
C GLN A 44 16.43 11.75 -65.14
N LYS A 45 16.25 10.42 -65.24
CA LYS A 45 16.76 9.62 -66.35
C LYS A 45 16.25 10.07 -67.73
N ALA A 46 15.07 10.69 -67.80
CA ALA A 46 14.56 11.29 -69.04
C ALA A 46 15.17 12.68 -69.33
N ILE A 47 15.44 13.49 -68.31
CA ILE A 47 16.18 14.76 -68.43
C ILE A 47 17.61 14.47 -68.92
N ASP A 48 18.32 13.55 -68.27
CA ASP A 48 19.71 13.16 -68.59
C ASP A 48 19.80 12.66 -70.04
N LYS A 49 18.92 11.74 -70.42
CA LYS A 49 18.91 11.11 -71.75
C LYS A 49 18.54 12.07 -72.89
N LEU A 50 17.80 13.14 -72.60
CA LEU A 50 17.41 14.14 -73.60
C LEU A 50 18.29 15.41 -73.57
N GLY A 51 19.12 15.59 -72.55
CA GLY A 51 19.86 16.84 -72.32
C GLY A 51 18.94 18.04 -72.09
N TYR A 52 17.81 17.84 -71.40
CA TYR A 52 16.84 18.92 -71.17
C TYR A 52 17.35 19.95 -70.16
N ILE A 53 17.50 21.20 -70.60
CA ILE A 53 17.87 22.34 -69.74
C ILE A 53 16.61 23.17 -69.45
N PRO A 54 16.26 23.44 -68.18
CA PRO A 54 15.15 24.32 -67.83
C PRO A 54 15.39 25.76 -68.35
N ASN A 55 14.37 26.35 -68.99
CA ASN A 55 14.44 27.74 -69.42
C ASN A 55 14.18 28.69 -68.24
N LEU A 56 15.26 29.26 -67.69
CA LEU A 56 15.22 30.20 -66.57
C LEU A 56 14.38 31.45 -66.86
N MET A 57 14.45 32.04 -68.06
CA MET A 57 13.61 33.20 -68.42
C MET A 57 12.11 32.87 -68.35
N ALA A 58 11.72 31.66 -68.77
CA ALA A 58 10.32 31.21 -68.67
C ALA A 58 9.90 30.89 -67.22
N GLN A 59 10.84 30.47 -66.36
CA GLN A 59 10.59 30.27 -64.92
C GLN A 59 10.47 31.61 -64.17
N ASN A 60 11.32 32.58 -64.47
CA ASN A 60 11.30 33.91 -63.86
C ASN A 60 10.05 34.70 -64.26
N LEU A 61 9.67 34.66 -65.55
CA LEU A 61 8.39 35.21 -66.03
C LEU A 61 7.18 34.60 -65.32
N ALA A 62 7.20 33.29 -65.03
CA ALA A 62 6.14 32.62 -64.27
C ALA A 62 6.15 32.94 -62.75
N LYS A 63 7.25 33.50 -62.22
CA LYS A 63 7.35 34.04 -60.85
C LYS A 63 7.06 35.55 -60.77
N GLY A 64 7.05 36.25 -61.91
CA GLY A 64 6.85 37.71 -61.97
C GLY A 64 8.10 38.55 -61.68
N VAL A 65 9.29 37.95 -61.71
CA VAL A 65 10.61 38.62 -61.53
C VAL A 65 11.43 38.52 -62.82
N SER A 66 12.43 39.37 -62.99
CA SER A 66 13.33 39.38 -64.15
C SER A 66 14.72 38.80 -63.83
N ASN A 67 15.21 38.98 -62.60
CA ASN A 67 16.61 38.85 -62.19
C ASN A 67 17.58 39.82 -62.91
N ASN A 68 17.12 40.99 -63.37
CA ASN A 68 17.98 42.04 -63.92
C ASN A 68 17.95 43.31 -63.06
N LEU A 69 19.09 43.99 -62.94
CA LEU A 69 19.19 45.35 -62.40
C LEU A 69 19.67 46.29 -63.51
N LEU A 70 19.08 47.48 -63.60
CA LEU A 70 19.50 48.50 -64.58
C LEU A 70 20.50 49.46 -63.94
N LEU A 71 21.64 49.70 -64.57
CA LEU A 71 22.41 50.94 -64.39
C LEU A 71 22.07 51.87 -65.56
N TYR A 72 21.46 53.01 -65.23
CA TYR A 72 21.01 54.02 -66.17
C TYR A 72 21.84 55.29 -66.00
N ILE A 73 22.48 55.74 -67.08
CA ILE A 73 23.46 56.83 -67.05
C ILE A 73 22.94 58.03 -67.84
N LEU A 74 22.98 59.23 -67.25
CA LEU A 74 22.54 60.50 -67.83
C LEU A 74 23.65 61.55 -67.79
N GLN A 75 24.10 61.96 -68.98
CA GLN A 75 25.37 62.66 -69.22
C GLN A 75 25.25 63.76 -70.30
N GLU A 76 26.31 64.56 -70.46
CA GLU A 76 26.45 65.57 -71.50
C GLU A 76 26.78 64.99 -72.90
N LYS A 77 26.72 65.84 -73.93
CA LYS A 77 26.82 65.47 -75.34
C LYS A 77 27.74 66.45 -76.08
N PRO A 78 28.87 66.00 -76.68
CA PRO A 78 29.47 64.67 -76.52
C PRO A 78 29.94 64.42 -75.07
N ILE A 79 30.09 63.14 -74.71
CA ILE A 79 30.63 62.71 -73.42
C ILE A 79 32.09 63.15 -73.34
N LEU A 80 32.50 63.78 -72.25
CA LEU A 80 33.88 64.22 -72.05
C LEU A 80 34.77 63.07 -71.55
N GLU A 81 36.06 63.11 -71.88
CA GLU A 81 37.03 62.09 -71.41
C GLU A 81 37.16 62.07 -69.88
N SER A 82 37.03 63.23 -69.25
CA SER A 82 36.95 63.39 -67.79
C SER A 82 35.72 62.74 -67.17
N THR A 83 34.57 62.77 -67.85
CA THR A 83 33.34 62.09 -67.44
C THR A 83 33.54 60.57 -67.48
N TRP A 84 34.12 60.04 -68.56
CA TRP A 84 34.44 58.61 -68.65
C TRP A 84 35.42 58.12 -67.57
N LEU A 85 36.46 58.91 -67.25
CA LEU A 85 37.42 58.59 -66.20
C LEU A 85 36.75 58.43 -64.81
N TYR A 86 35.69 59.20 -64.56
CA TYR A 86 34.91 59.16 -63.33
C TYR A 86 33.86 58.03 -63.31
N GLU A 87 33.17 57.77 -64.43
CA GLU A 87 32.08 56.78 -64.46
C GLU A 87 32.55 55.32 -64.54
N LEU A 88 33.69 55.04 -65.21
CA LEU A 88 34.18 53.67 -65.38
C LEU A 88 34.45 52.93 -64.05
N PRO A 89 35.09 53.54 -63.02
CA PRO A 89 35.20 52.94 -61.69
C PRO A 89 33.84 52.61 -61.06
N ILE A 90 32.83 53.49 -61.19
CA ILE A 90 31.49 53.30 -60.63
C ILE A 90 30.80 52.11 -61.30
N ILE A 91 30.87 52.02 -62.64
CA ILE A 91 30.33 50.88 -63.41
C ILE A 91 31.01 49.58 -62.96
N GLN A 92 32.33 49.58 -62.73
CA GLN A 92 33.05 48.41 -62.24
C GLN A 92 32.61 48.01 -60.82
N THR A 93 32.55 48.94 -59.87
CA THR A 93 32.12 48.65 -58.48
C THR A 93 30.71 48.08 -58.43
N VAL A 94 29.78 48.64 -59.20
CA VAL A 94 28.40 48.12 -59.31
C VAL A 94 28.38 46.71 -59.92
N TYR A 95 29.20 46.46 -60.96
CA TYR A 95 29.32 45.13 -61.56
C TYR A 95 29.88 44.08 -60.58
N ASP A 96 31.01 44.36 -59.93
CA ASP A 96 31.68 43.40 -59.05
C ASP A 96 30.85 43.08 -57.78
N TYR A 97 29.99 44.01 -57.32
CA TYR A 97 29.02 43.75 -56.24
C TYR A 97 27.81 42.90 -56.70
N ILE A 98 27.34 43.07 -57.94
CA ILE A 98 26.21 42.29 -58.49
C ILE A 98 26.63 40.88 -58.90
N LYS A 99 27.84 40.71 -59.43
CA LYS A 99 28.48 39.48 -59.93
C LYS A 99 28.36 38.22 -59.04
N PRO A 100 28.46 38.25 -57.69
CA PRO A 100 28.23 37.07 -56.84
C PRO A 100 26.75 36.73 -56.61
N THR A 101 25.80 37.57 -57.05
CA THR A 101 24.36 37.42 -56.78
C THR A 101 23.63 36.65 -57.87
N ASN A 102 22.31 36.44 -57.70
CA ASN A 102 21.44 35.89 -58.74
C ASN A 102 20.95 36.95 -59.77
N TYR A 103 21.41 38.21 -59.68
CA TYR A 103 21.06 39.28 -60.61
C TYR A 103 22.08 39.43 -61.73
N SER A 104 21.61 39.86 -62.90
CA SER A 104 22.45 40.35 -64.01
C SER A 104 22.39 41.87 -64.11
N LEU A 105 23.54 42.52 -64.36
CA LEU A 105 23.60 43.96 -64.62
C LEU A 105 23.29 44.25 -66.10
N GLN A 106 22.30 45.09 -66.35
CA GLN A 106 22.04 45.71 -67.65
C GLN A 106 22.47 47.18 -67.59
N LEU A 107 23.20 47.65 -68.60
CA LEU A 107 23.58 49.06 -68.74
C LEU A 107 22.77 49.74 -69.85
N ALA A 108 22.38 50.99 -69.62
CA ALA A 108 21.80 51.89 -70.62
C ALA A 108 22.24 53.34 -70.37
N MET A 109 22.32 54.14 -71.42
CA MET A 109 22.75 55.54 -71.36
C MET A 109 21.83 56.41 -72.21
N ASP A 110 21.66 57.68 -71.83
CA ASP A 110 20.89 58.69 -72.56
C ASP A 110 21.53 60.07 -72.35
N TYR A 111 21.21 61.03 -73.23
CA TYR A 111 21.80 62.36 -73.18
C TYR A 111 20.82 63.41 -72.63
N LEU A 112 21.33 64.38 -71.87
CA LEU A 112 20.51 65.45 -71.29
C LEU A 112 19.76 66.27 -72.36
N GLU A 113 20.40 66.53 -73.50
CA GLU A 113 19.83 67.28 -74.63
C GLU A 113 18.65 66.55 -75.30
N ASP A 114 18.70 65.22 -75.36
CA ASP A 114 17.69 64.39 -76.01
C ASP A 114 16.40 64.27 -75.17
N LYS A 115 16.33 65.05 -74.06
CA LYS A 115 15.19 65.18 -73.13
C LYS A 115 14.57 63.85 -72.79
N LEU A 116 15.31 63.04 -72.01
CA LEU A 116 14.89 61.77 -71.39
C LEU A 116 13.41 61.46 -71.69
N GLU A 117 13.14 60.63 -72.70
CA GLU A 117 11.77 60.25 -72.99
C GLU A 117 11.28 59.40 -71.82
N ILE A 118 10.73 60.03 -70.78
CA ILE A 118 10.30 59.37 -69.54
C ILE A 118 9.28 58.29 -69.88
N SER A 119 8.40 58.55 -70.86
CA SER A 119 7.48 57.56 -71.41
C SER A 119 8.20 56.36 -72.08
N ARG A 120 9.33 56.56 -72.78
CA ARG A 120 10.16 55.48 -73.35
C ARG A 120 10.83 54.68 -72.24
N PHE A 121 11.53 55.34 -71.32
CA PHE A 121 12.24 54.72 -70.20
C PHE A 121 11.30 53.89 -69.31
N PHE A 122 10.18 54.48 -68.84
CA PHE A 122 9.19 53.76 -68.04
C PHE A 122 8.54 52.62 -68.84
N ASN A 123 8.25 52.78 -70.13
CA ASN A 123 7.69 51.68 -70.93
C ASN A 123 8.72 50.56 -71.14
N GLU A 124 9.96 50.88 -71.48
CA GLU A 124 11.00 49.89 -71.80
C GLU A 124 11.41 49.05 -70.59
N TYR A 125 11.69 49.68 -69.45
CA TYR A 125 12.26 48.99 -68.29
C TYR A 125 11.21 48.63 -67.23
N VAL A 126 10.39 49.60 -66.81
CA VAL A 126 9.47 49.50 -65.66
C VAL A 126 8.18 48.76 -66.01
N ASN A 127 7.37 49.29 -66.94
CA ASN A 127 6.04 48.77 -67.29
C ASN A 127 6.13 47.40 -67.95
N ASN A 128 7.17 47.16 -68.75
CA ASN A 128 7.47 45.86 -69.36
C ASN A 128 8.10 44.84 -68.37
N LYS A 129 8.37 45.22 -67.11
CA LYS A 129 9.03 44.38 -66.09
C LYS A 129 10.32 43.70 -66.59
N ARG A 130 11.19 44.46 -67.24
CA ARG A 130 12.49 43.93 -67.73
C ARG A 130 13.55 43.84 -66.64
N VAL A 131 13.40 44.65 -65.59
CA VAL A 131 14.34 44.79 -64.46
C VAL A 131 13.55 44.83 -63.15
N ASP A 132 14.20 44.41 -62.06
CA ASP A 132 13.62 44.34 -60.70
C ASP A 132 14.08 45.51 -59.81
N GLY A 133 15.03 46.32 -60.30
CA GLY A 133 15.52 47.54 -59.63
C GLY A 133 16.42 48.37 -60.55
N ILE A 134 16.60 49.66 -60.21
CA ILE A 134 17.30 50.65 -61.04
C ILE A 134 18.30 51.48 -60.22
N ILE A 135 19.55 51.56 -60.69
CA ILE A 135 20.57 52.50 -60.24
C ILE A 135 20.62 53.62 -61.29
N ILE A 136 20.43 54.88 -60.88
CA ILE A 136 20.51 56.03 -61.80
C ILE A 136 21.74 56.87 -61.45
N LEU A 137 22.69 56.90 -62.37
CA LEU A 137 23.89 57.72 -62.31
C LEU A 137 23.67 59.00 -63.12
N SER A 138 23.75 60.16 -62.46
CA SER A 138 23.80 61.45 -63.17
C SER A 138 24.39 62.56 -62.31
N THR A 139 25.20 63.41 -62.94
CA THR A 139 25.68 64.67 -62.38
C THR A 139 24.73 65.85 -62.59
N PHE A 140 23.65 65.66 -63.36
CA PHE A 140 22.65 66.67 -63.74
C PHE A 140 21.29 66.35 -63.11
N GLU A 141 20.55 67.36 -62.65
CA GLU A 141 19.27 67.15 -61.95
C GLU A 141 18.25 66.33 -62.77
N ILE A 142 17.79 65.19 -62.22
CA ILE A 142 16.79 64.32 -62.85
C ILE A 142 15.36 64.91 -62.76
N GLY A 143 15.15 65.82 -61.81
CA GLY A 143 13.89 66.52 -61.56
C GLY A 143 12.91 65.74 -60.70
N ASP A 144 12.44 66.34 -59.60
CA ASP A 144 11.59 65.71 -58.58
C ASP A 144 10.34 65.03 -59.15
N ALA A 145 9.73 65.56 -60.21
CA ALA A 145 8.57 64.95 -60.88
C ALA A 145 8.84 63.55 -61.47
N ASN A 146 10.08 63.28 -61.92
CA ASN A 146 10.47 61.97 -62.44
C ASN A 146 10.76 60.98 -61.31
N ILE A 147 11.31 61.47 -60.19
CA ILE A 147 11.61 60.71 -58.99
C ILE A 147 10.30 60.28 -58.30
N LEU A 148 9.33 61.18 -58.16
CA LEU A 148 7.97 60.87 -57.69
C LEU A 148 7.32 59.79 -58.55
N ARG A 149 7.44 59.87 -59.89
CA ARG A 149 6.88 58.86 -60.81
C ARG A 149 7.54 57.48 -60.66
N LEU A 150 8.82 57.42 -60.29
CA LEU A 150 9.50 56.16 -59.95
C LEU A 150 8.92 55.57 -58.66
N ILE A 151 8.75 56.39 -57.62
CA ILE A 151 8.14 56.00 -56.33
C ILE A 151 6.71 55.47 -56.54
N GLU A 152 5.88 56.19 -57.32
CA GLU A 152 4.52 55.77 -57.68
C GLU A 152 4.48 54.41 -58.39
N SER A 153 5.46 54.12 -59.25
CA SER A 153 5.57 52.83 -59.95
C SER A 153 5.94 51.65 -59.05
N LYS A 154 6.40 51.92 -57.82
CA LYS A 154 6.93 50.96 -56.83
C LYS A 154 8.14 50.15 -57.33
N MET A 155 8.83 50.64 -58.35
CA MET A 155 10.13 50.11 -58.77
C MET A 155 11.20 50.50 -57.74
N PRO A 156 11.97 49.56 -57.15
CA PRO A 156 13.10 49.91 -56.31
C PRO A 156 14.15 50.68 -57.11
N PHE A 157 14.62 51.81 -56.58
CA PHE A 157 15.71 52.56 -57.20
C PHE A 157 16.64 53.25 -56.18
N VAL A 158 17.82 53.64 -56.67
CA VAL A 158 18.81 54.46 -55.96
C VAL A 158 19.42 55.47 -56.93
N LEU A 159 19.67 56.69 -56.44
CA LEU A 159 20.36 57.75 -57.17
C LEU A 159 21.85 57.76 -56.78
N LEU A 160 22.75 57.94 -57.75
CA LEU A 160 24.19 58.04 -57.53
C LEU A 160 24.71 59.32 -58.19
N GLY A 161 25.36 60.17 -57.39
CA GLY A 161 25.80 61.51 -57.81
C GLY A 161 24.68 62.55 -57.93
N ASN A 162 23.42 62.15 -57.73
CA ASN A 162 22.23 63.01 -57.91
C ASN A 162 21.49 63.24 -56.59
N GLN A 163 21.33 64.51 -56.22
CA GLN A 163 20.65 64.97 -55.02
C GLN A 163 19.19 65.36 -55.33
N THR A 164 18.27 64.91 -54.48
CA THR A 164 16.85 65.33 -54.44
C THR A 164 16.44 65.74 -53.03
N ASN A 165 15.38 66.55 -52.94
CA ASN A 165 14.73 66.92 -51.68
C ASN A 165 13.65 65.90 -51.24
N ILE A 166 13.35 64.89 -52.07
CA ILE A 166 12.34 63.86 -51.78
C ILE A 166 12.90 62.85 -50.77
N GLN A 167 12.57 63.05 -49.49
CA GLN A 167 13.06 62.27 -48.34
C GLN A 167 12.88 60.74 -48.46
N SER A 168 11.93 60.26 -49.26
CA SER A 168 11.67 58.83 -49.45
C SER A 168 12.52 58.18 -50.56
N THR A 169 13.73 58.70 -50.81
CA THR A 169 14.61 58.28 -51.92
C THR A 169 16.00 57.92 -51.42
N ASN A 170 16.50 56.73 -51.80
CA ASN A 170 17.89 56.35 -51.55
C ASN A 170 18.81 57.14 -52.50
N GLN A 171 19.77 57.89 -51.96
CA GLN A 171 20.73 58.67 -52.73
C GLN A 171 22.15 58.53 -52.16
N ILE A 172 23.14 58.34 -53.04
CA ILE A 172 24.56 58.25 -52.74
C ILE A 172 25.24 59.49 -53.33
N LEU A 173 25.77 60.34 -52.46
CA LEU A 173 26.27 61.68 -52.79
C LEU A 173 27.74 61.85 -52.43
N PHE A 174 28.38 62.83 -53.07
CA PHE A 174 29.74 63.26 -52.77
C PHE A 174 29.68 64.56 -52.00
N ASN A 175 30.45 64.70 -50.91
CA ASN A 175 30.48 65.93 -50.12
C ASN A 175 31.37 67.00 -50.78
N ASN A 176 30.92 67.52 -51.92
CA ASN A 176 31.59 68.60 -52.63
C ASN A 176 31.56 69.94 -51.90
N TYR A 177 30.67 70.09 -50.92
CA TYR A 177 30.49 71.31 -50.16
C TYR A 177 31.63 71.46 -49.15
N ASP A 178 31.80 70.49 -48.25
CA ASP A 178 32.86 70.57 -47.24
C ASP A 178 34.26 70.43 -47.84
N ALA A 179 34.43 69.68 -48.93
CA ALA A 179 35.70 69.61 -49.66
C ALA A 179 36.17 70.99 -50.18
N ILE A 180 35.27 71.93 -50.46
CA ILE A 180 35.62 73.32 -50.81
C ILE A 180 35.79 74.18 -49.56
N ASN A 181 35.01 73.95 -48.50
CA ASN A 181 35.22 74.61 -47.20
C ASN A 181 36.64 74.35 -46.67
N GLU A 182 37.10 73.09 -46.72
CA GLU A 182 38.46 72.68 -46.35
C GLU A 182 39.54 73.36 -47.21
N ILE A 183 39.33 73.45 -48.53
CA ILE A 183 40.29 74.14 -49.44
C ILE A 183 40.36 75.64 -49.14
N MET A 184 39.21 76.27 -48.89
CA MET A 184 39.14 77.70 -48.53
C MET A 184 39.79 77.98 -47.17
N ASP A 185 39.54 77.12 -46.17
CA ASP A 185 40.15 77.22 -44.85
C ASP A 185 41.66 77.01 -44.93
N HIS A 186 42.13 76.02 -45.68
CA HIS A 186 43.57 75.79 -45.86
C HIS A 186 44.27 76.95 -46.59
N LEU A 187 43.65 77.53 -47.62
CA LEU A 187 44.17 78.74 -48.28
C LEU A 187 44.21 79.93 -47.31
N TYR A 188 43.21 80.05 -46.43
CA TYR A 188 43.14 81.10 -45.41
C TYR A 188 44.20 80.91 -44.31
N GLU A 189 44.46 79.68 -43.85
CA GLU A 189 45.55 79.33 -42.93
C GLU A 189 46.93 79.65 -43.52
N LEU A 190 47.14 79.38 -44.82
CA LEU A 190 48.35 79.75 -45.56
C LEU A 190 48.52 81.27 -45.76
N GLY A 191 47.55 82.08 -45.33
CA GLY A 191 47.60 83.55 -45.38
C GLY A 191 47.03 84.17 -46.65
N HIS A 192 46.41 83.40 -47.55
CA HIS A 192 45.76 83.95 -48.74
C HIS A 192 44.46 84.67 -48.36
N ARG A 193 44.26 85.87 -48.91
CA ARG A 193 43.07 86.74 -48.64
C ARG A 193 42.36 87.26 -49.90
N ARG A 194 42.88 86.95 -51.08
CA ARG A 194 42.25 87.21 -52.38
C ARG A 194 42.24 85.88 -53.13
N ILE A 195 41.06 85.30 -53.31
CA ILE A 195 40.89 83.93 -53.81
C ILE A 195 39.83 83.93 -54.92
N ALA A 196 40.26 83.65 -56.15
CA ALA A 196 39.38 83.46 -57.29
C ALA A 196 38.91 82.01 -57.40
N PHE A 197 37.70 81.80 -57.92
CA PHE A 197 37.07 80.49 -58.07
C PHE A 197 36.66 80.23 -59.52
N ILE A 198 37.27 79.20 -60.12
CA ILE A 198 37.01 78.77 -61.49
C ILE A 198 36.40 77.37 -61.43
N ASN A 199 35.19 77.24 -61.97
CA ASN A 199 34.30 76.10 -61.78
C ASN A 199 33.92 75.42 -63.11
N GLY A 200 33.30 74.24 -63.06
CA GLY A 200 32.85 73.51 -64.26
C GLY A 200 31.49 73.98 -64.81
N PHE A 201 30.74 73.06 -65.41
CA PHE A 201 29.40 73.32 -65.95
C PHE A 201 28.43 73.72 -64.83
N ALA A 202 27.91 74.95 -64.89
CA ALA A 202 27.09 75.55 -63.83
C ALA A 202 25.73 74.85 -63.56
N ASN A 203 25.32 73.89 -64.40
CA ASN A 203 24.11 73.08 -64.23
C ASN A 203 24.38 71.65 -63.71
N GLN A 204 25.63 71.28 -63.43
CA GLN A 204 25.96 70.03 -62.74
C GLN A 204 25.84 70.23 -61.22
N GLN A 205 25.13 69.35 -60.53
CA GLN A 205 24.80 69.52 -59.10
C GLN A 205 26.04 69.61 -58.21
N HIS A 206 27.09 68.84 -58.51
CA HIS A 206 28.35 68.92 -57.79
C HIS A 206 29.08 70.25 -58.00
N MET A 207 29.01 70.86 -59.19
CA MET A 207 29.57 72.19 -59.46
C MET A 207 28.77 73.30 -58.76
N ILE A 208 27.45 73.13 -58.62
CA ILE A 208 26.58 74.02 -57.81
C ILE A 208 26.95 73.94 -56.32
N GLN A 209 27.13 72.74 -55.77
CA GLN A 209 27.58 72.53 -54.39
C GLN A 209 28.93 73.21 -54.12
N ARG A 210 29.90 73.10 -55.04
CA ARG A 210 31.23 73.74 -54.92
C ARG A 210 31.14 75.27 -54.95
N ALA A 211 30.36 75.83 -55.88
CA ALA A 211 30.15 77.27 -55.94
C ALA A 211 29.51 77.81 -54.66
N LYS A 212 28.49 77.11 -54.14
CA LYS A 212 27.83 77.45 -52.87
C LYS A 212 28.85 77.51 -51.72
N ALA A 213 29.63 76.44 -51.53
CA ALA A 213 30.67 76.37 -50.50
C ALA A 213 31.74 77.47 -50.63
N TYR A 214 32.19 77.81 -51.85
CA TYR A 214 33.11 78.93 -52.05
C TYR A 214 32.50 80.25 -51.51
N PHE A 215 31.26 80.58 -51.89
CA PHE A 215 30.61 81.82 -51.44
C PHE A 215 30.35 81.83 -49.93
N ASP A 216 29.89 80.71 -49.35
CA ASP A 216 29.69 80.59 -47.90
C ASP A 216 31.01 80.68 -47.13
N SER A 217 32.11 80.12 -47.68
CA SER A 217 33.45 80.28 -47.12
C SER A 217 33.98 81.71 -47.21
N VAL A 218 33.76 82.40 -48.33
CA VAL A 218 34.10 83.83 -48.45
C VAL A 218 33.39 84.64 -47.36
N GLN A 219 32.10 84.39 -47.12
CA GLN A 219 31.35 85.04 -46.05
C GLN A 219 31.81 84.63 -44.64
N ARG A 220 32.09 83.33 -44.43
CA ARG A 220 32.51 82.76 -43.13
C ARG A 220 33.91 83.20 -42.70
N LEU A 221 34.79 83.50 -43.65
CA LEU A 221 36.19 83.87 -43.44
C LEU A 221 36.45 85.39 -43.55
N ASP A 222 35.39 86.20 -43.72
CA ASP A 222 35.46 87.66 -43.91
C ASP A 222 36.41 88.07 -45.04
N LEU A 223 36.23 87.43 -46.22
CA LEU A 223 37.04 87.66 -47.41
C LEU A 223 36.35 88.60 -48.41
N GLU A 224 37.14 89.42 -49.10
CA GLU A 224 36.68 90.12 -50.29
C GLU A 224 36.52 89.15 -51.47
N THR A 225 35.45 89.31 -52.26
CA THR A 225 35.32 88.72 -53.59
C THR A 225 34.58 89.69 -54.52
N TYR A 226 34.79 89.51 -55.82
CA TYR A 226 34.29 90.38 -56.89
C TYR A 226 33.72 89.49 -58.01
N ASP A 227 32.70 89.95 -58.73
CA ASP A 227 32.05 89.16 -59.80
C ASP A 227 33.03 88.71 -60.89
N GLU A 228 34.13 89.45 -61.09
CA GLU A 228 35.23 89.08 -61.98
C GLU A 228 36.04 87.86 -61.49
N TRP A 229 36.18 87.64 -60.17
CA TRP A 229 36.95 86.54 -59.58
C TRP A 229 36.21 85.19 -59.56
N VAL A 230 34.91 85.17 -59.85
CA VAL A 230 34.12 83.92 -59.94
C VAL A 230 33.72 83.65 -61.39
N LYS A 231 34.09 82.46 -61.90
CA LYS A 231 33.87 82.06 -63.30
C LYS A 231 33.51 80.58 -63.42
N ASN A 232 32.73 80.25 -64.44
CA ASN A 232 32.51 78.88 -64.91
C ASN A 232 33.27 78.73 -66.24
N ALA A 233 34.05 77.66 -66.41
CA ALA A 233 35.10 77.51 -67.42
C ALA A 233 34.61 77.18 -68.85
N ASN A 234 33.53 77.84 -69.28
CA ASN A 234 32.93 77.68 -70.61
C ASN A 234 33.21 78.89 -71.54
N VAL A 235 34.02 79.86 -71.10
CA VAL A 235 34.39 81.09 -71.83
C VAL A 235 35.82 81.50 -71.44
N PRO A 236 36.69 81.96 -72.36
CA PRO A 236 37.98 82.58 -72.01
C PRO A 236 37.78 83.87 -71.20
N ILE A 237 38.70 84.18 -70.27
CA ILE A 237 38.50 85.24 -69.26
C ILE A 237 39.66 86.24 -69.25
N THR A 238 39.32 87.52 -69.31
CA THR A 238 40.21 88.65 -69.00
C THR A 238 39.65 89.39 -67.79
N LEU A 239 40.51 89.79 -66.87
CA LEU A 239 40.15 90.52 -65.64
C LEU A 239 40.78 91.91 -65.66
N ASP A 240 39.98 92.93 -65.99
CA ASP A 240 40.38 94.34 -65.96
C ASP A 240 40.23 94.90 -64.54
N ALA A 241 41.27 94.72 -63.72
CA ALA A 241 41.33 95.28 -62.37
C ALA A 241 41.80 96.75 -62.37
N ASP A 242 41.06 97.58 -61.62
CA ASP A 242 41.48 98.83 -60.96
C ASP A 242 42.61 99.72 -61.54
N GLY A 243 42.58 100.00 -62.85
CA GLY A 243 42.96 101.31 -63.42
C GLY A 243 44.44 101.71 -63.45
N GLU A 244 45.33 101.04 -62.71
CA GLU A 244 46.78 101.32 -62.68
C GLU A 244 47.61 100.35 -63.56
N GLY A 245 47.03 99.84 -64.65
CA GLY A 245 47.77 99.11 -65.70
C GLY A 245 48.23 97.69 -65.32
N LYS A 246 47.69 97.10 -64.26
CA LYS A 246 48.03 95.75 -63.78
C LYS A 246 46.95 94.76 -64.23
N LEU A 247 47.33 93.81 -65.09
CA LEU A 247 46.40 92.87 -65.74
C LEU A 247 46.70 91.44 -65.29
N LEU A 248 45.65 90.65 -65.03
CA LEU A 248 45.74 89.20 -64.95
C LEU A 248 44.88 88.57 -66.04
N SER A 249 45.50 87.89 -67.01
CA SER A 249 44.77 87.09 -68.02
C SER A 249 44.98 85.60 -67.80
N VAL A 250 43.93 84.81 -68.01
CA VAL A 250 43.98 83.34 -67.93
C VAL A 250 43.32 82.77 -69.19
N ASN A 251 44.14 82.13 -70.03
CA ASN A 251 43.71 81.54 -71.29
C ASN A 251 44.15 80.08 -71.36
N ILE A 252 43.36 79.24 -72.03
CA ILE A 252 43.75 77.89 -72.41
C ILE A 252 43.95 77.92 -73.93
N ASP A 253 45.08 77.42 -74.42
CA ASP A 253 45.37 77.36 -75.86
C ASP A 253 44.78 76.11 -76.54
N ASP A 254 44.87 76.06 -77.87
CA ASP A 254 44.36 74.94 -78.69
C ASP A 254 45.09 73.60 -78.41
N GLU A 255 46.20 73.62 -77.67
CA GLU A 255 46.97 72.43 -77.23
C GLU A 255 46.63 72.03 -75.77
N GLY A 256 45.80 72.81 -75.07
CA GLY A 256 45.31 72.53 -73.72
C GLY A 256 46.15 73.11 -72.57
N TYR A 257 47.16 73.94 -72.84
CA TYR A 257 47.97 74.57 -71.80
C TYR A 257 47.26 75.79 -71.20
N THR A 258 47.18 75.83 -69.87
CA THR A 258 46.70 77.01 -69.13
C THR A 258 47.83 78.03 -68.99
N HIS A 259 47.70 79.17 -69.68
CA HIS A 259 48.58 80.32 -69.57
C HIS A 259 48.01 81.32 -68.56
N LEU A 260 48.87 81.84 -67.69
CA LEU A 260 48.54 82.86 -66.71
C LEU A 260 49.54 84.03 -66.85
N GLU A 261 49.04 85.18 -67.29
CA GLU A 261 49.86 86.34 -67.61
C GLU A 261 49.59 87.48 -66.61
N LEU A 262 50.64 87.92 -65.90
CA LEU A 262 50.59 89.06 -64.97
C LEU A 262 51.36 90.25 -65.56
N LYS A 263 50.66 91.33 -65.88
CA LYS A 263 51.26 92.62 -66.28
C LYS A 263 51.32 93.54 -65.06
N LEU A 264 52.41 94.30 -64.93
CA LEU A 264 52.72 95.07 -63.71
C LEU A 264 52.70 96.61 -63.88
N GLY A 265 52.53 97.11 -65.10
CA GLY A 265 52.62 98.54 -65.44
C GLY A 265 54.04 99.03 -65.71
N ASP A 266 54.22 100.35 -65.73
CA ASP A 266 55.53 101.01 -65.58
C ASP A 266 55.96 100.92 -64.11
N ILE A 267 57.28 100.81 -63.83
CA ILE A 267 57.76 100.44 -62.49
C ILE A 267 59.14 101.05 -62.17
N ASP A 268 59.21 101.83 -61.09
CA ASP A 268 60.32 102.77 -60.83
C ASP A 268 61.36 102.31 -59.78
N GLU A 269 61.08 101.24 -59.04
CA GLU A 269 61.93 100.70 -57.95
C GLU A 269 62.37 99.24 -58.22
N ILE A 270 62.83 98.50 -57.20
CA ILE A 270 63.16 97.07 -57.33
C ILE A 270 62.07 96.21 -56.68
N TYR A 271 61.49 95.31 -57.47
CA TYR A 271 60.39 94.42 -57.11
C TYR A 271 60.77 92.95 -57.33
N ILE A 272 60.18 92.07 -56.53
CA ILE A 272 60.39 90.61 -56.61
C ILE A 272 59.02 89.96 -56.79
N VAL A 273 58.85 89.22 -57.89
CA VAL A 273 57.61 88.47 -58.17
C VAL A 273 57.76 87.03 -57.68
N THR A 274 57.23 86.75 -56.49
CA THR A 274 57.06 85.36 -55.99
C THR A 274 55.64 84.87 -56.25
N TYR A 275 55.51 83.77 -56.98
CA TYR A 275 54.24 83.07 -57.23
C TYR A 275 54.33 81.62 -56.73
N THR A 276 53.18 80.99 -56.50
CA THR A 276 53.07 79.56 -56.19
C THR A 276 51.88 78.99 -56.95
N SER A 277 52.12 77.96 -57.77
CA SER A 277 51.07 77.26 -58.50
C SER A 277 50.78 75.94 -57.81
N VAL A 278 49.55 75.76 -57.31
CA VAL A 278 49.04 74.45 -56.87
C VAL A 278 48.42 73.79 -58.10
N ILE A 279 48.91 72.61 -58.49
CA ILE A 279 48.46 71.91 -59.70
C ILE A 279 48.13 70.46 -59.32
N VAL A 280 46.87 70.08 -59.55
CA VAL A 280 46.33 68.75 -59.24
C VAL A 280 46.32 67.92 -60.52
N ALA A 281 47.06 66.80 -60.52
CA ALA A 281 47.07 65.81 -61.59
C ALA A 281 47.43 64.43 -61.02
N GLU A 282 47.26 63.39 -61.84
CA GLU A 282 47.59 62.01 -61.48
C GLU A 282 49.09 61.82 -61.19
N SER A 283 49.39 60.92 -60.25
CA SER A 283 50.76 60.61 -59.85
C SER A 283 51.55 60.03 -61.02
N GLY A 284 52.72 60.62 -61.32
CA GLY A 284 53.55 60.23 -62.45
C GLY A 284 53.44 61.13 -63.69
N VAL A 285 52.39 61.95 -63.80
CA VAL A 285 52.27 62.96 -64.88
C VAL A 285 53.39 63.99 -64.75
N LYS A 286 54.06 64.29 -65.86
CA LYS A 286 55.08 65.36 -65.93
C LYS A 286 54.40 66.70 -66.16
N ILE A 287 54.42 67.56 -65.14
CA ILE A 287 53.94 68.93 -65.25
C ILE A 287 55.14 69.84 -65.53
N THR A 288 54.96 70.78 -66.44
CA THR A 288 55.93 71.83 -66.73
C THR A 288 55.34 73.16 -66.29
N ASN A 289 55.95 73.80 -65.29
CA ASN A 289 55.62 75.18 -64.94
C ASN A 289 56.74 76.10 -65.44
N THR A 290 56.38 77.10 -66.24
CA THR A 290 57.31 78.06 -66.83
C THR A 290 56.85 79.48 -66.53
N ALA A 291 57.71 80.27 -65.89
CA ALA A 291 57.49 81.69 -65.71
C ALA A 291 58.63 82.49 -66.33
N ALA A 292 58.26 83.57 -67.02
CA ALA A 292 59.17 84.54 -67.63
C ALA A 292 58.72 85.95 -67.24
N LEU A 293 59.68 86.89 -67.21
CA LEU A 293 59.45 88.31 -66.96
C LEU A 293 60.00 89.08 -68.17
N ALA A 294 59.20 90.00 -68.69
CA ALA A 294 59.54 90.81 -69.86
C ALA A 294 59.14 92.28 -69.63
N GLY A 295 59.86 93.20 -70.24
CA GLY A 295 59.67 94.65 -70.15
C GLY A 295 60.34 95.36 -71.32
N PHE A 296 60.05 96.64 -71.52
CA PHE A 296 60.42 97.37 -72.74
C PHE A 296 61.82 98.01 -72.74
N GLU A 297 62.47 98.17 -71.59
CA GLU A 297 63.88 98.59 -71.51
C GLU A 297 64.77 97.51 -70.84
N GLU A 298 66.02 97.39 -71.29
CA GLU A 298 66.82 96.17 -71.08
C GLU A 298 67.44 96.03 -69.68
N LYS A 299 66.85 95.12 -68.88
CA LYS A 299 67.64 94.06 -68.23
C LYS A 299 66.82 92.79 -68.03
N ALA A 300 67.14 91.75 -68.78
CA ALA A 300 66.38 90.50 -68.80
C ALA A 300 66.39 89.78 -67.43
N GLY A 301 65.21 89.52 -66.90
CA GLY A 301 65.01 88.53 -65.84
C GLY A 301 65.05 87.11 -66.41
N ASN A 302 65.64 86.16 -65.69
CA ASN A 302 65.76 84.78 -66.16
C ASN A 302 64.37 84.13 -66.35
N SER A 303 64.14 83.49 -67.49
CA SER A 303 63.08 82.49 -67.62
C SER A 303 63.36 81.31 -66.69
N SER A 304 62.39 80.95 -65.85
CA SER A 304 62.46 79.74 -65.02
C SER A 304 61.51 78.69 -65.58
N ASN A 305 62.06 77.57 -66.03
CA ASN A 305 61.29 76.36 -66.37
C ASN A 305 61.59 75.30 -65.31
N LYS A 306 60.55 74.80 -64.66
CA LYS A 306 60.66 73.73 -63.66
C LYS A 306 59.71 72.60 -64.06
N ILE A 307 60.28 71.56 -64.68
CA ILE A 307 59.60 70.29 -64.88
C ILE A 307 59.60 69.53 -63.56
N PHE A 308 58.44 69.06 -63.13
CA PHE A 308 58.30 68.18 -61.97
C PHE A 308 57.23 67.12 -62.23
N THR A 309 57.48 65.91 -61.75
CA THR A 309 56.43 64.89 -61.64
C THR A 309 55.40 65.37 -60.61
N ALA A 310 54.12 65.33 -60.96
CA ALA A 310 53.04 65.64 -60.03
C ALA A 310 53.16 64.76 -58.78
N ARG A 311 53.24 65.39 -57.60
CA ARG A 311 53.16 64.73 -56.30
C ARG A 311 51.88 65.20 -55.62
N GLN A 312 50.90 64.32 -55.57
CA GLN A 312 49.54 64.57 -55.11
C GLN A 312 49.50 65.29 -53.75
N SER A 313 48.67 66.33 -53.65
CA SER A 313 48.17 66.90 -52.41
C SER A 313 46.67 66.62 -52.35
N SER A 314 46.32 65.44 -51.86
CA SER A 314 44.94 65.08 -51.50
C SER A 314 44.92 64.62 -50.04
N TRP A 315 43.95 65.16 -49.30
CA TRP A 315 43.41 64.44 -48.16
C TRP A 315 42.49 63.34 -48.71
N GLY A 316 42.38 62.21 -48.00
CA GLY A 316 41.75 60.99 -48.51
C GLY A 316 42.73 59.83 -48.69
N THR A 317 42.79 58.98 -47.66
CA THR A 317 43.20 57.56 -47.63
C THR A 317 44.03 56.99 -48.81
N GLY A 318 45.35 56.83 -48.60
CA GLY A 318 46.22 55.92 -49.37
C GLY A 318 46.82 56.49 -50.66
N SER A 319 48.11 56.31 -50.99
CA SER A 319 49.19 55.61 -50.28
C SER A 319 50.56 56.25 -50.52
N GLY A 320 51.35 56.47 -49.47
CA GLY A 320 52.83 56.57 -49.52
C GLY A 320 53.48 57.73 -50.30
N ARG A 321 53.82 58.82 -49.59
CA ARG A 321 55.00 59.64 -49.97
C ARG A 321 56.27 58.98 -49.43
N GLU A 322 57.41 59.17 -50.09
CA GLU A 322 58.69 58.56 -49.69
C GLU A 322 59.17 58.93 -48.27
N ASP A 323 58.70 60.07 -47.75
CA ASP A 323 58.98 60.64 -46.42
C ASP A 323 57.81 60.47 -45.42
N ARG A 324 56.88 59.54 -45.70
CA ARG A 324 55.71 59.25 -44.86
C ARG A 324 55.58 57.76 -44.57
N GLY A 325 54.96 57.45 -43.45
CA GLY A 325 54.62 56.10 -43.04
C GLY A 325 53.18 55.96 -42.56
N GLN A 326 52.89 54.82 -41.94
CA GLN A 326 51.58 54.49 -41.36
C GLN A 326 51.72 53.56 -40.15
N ILE A 327 50.76 53.65 -39.25
CA ILE A 327 50.55 52.70 -38.14
C ILE A 327 49.18 52.04 -38.36
N GLN A 328 49.14 50.71 -38.35
CA GLN A 328 47.92 49.91 -38.31
C GLN A 328 47.86 49.21 -36.95
N ILE A 329 46.68 49.20 -36.36
CA ILE A 329 46.37 48.58 -35.06
C ILE A 329 45.35 47.49 -35.34
N ILE A 330 45.61 46.29 -34.83
CA ILE A 330 44.71 45.14 -34.85
C ILE A 330 44.37 44.85 -33.39
N LYS A 331 43.09 44.92 -33.03
CA LYS A 331 42.62 44.62 -31.67
C LYS A 331 42.41 43.12 -31.55
N VAL A 332 43.13 42.48 -30.63
CA VAL A 332 43.02 41.03 -30.38
C VAL A 332 42.62 40.73 -28.93
N ASP A 333 42.03 39.56 -28.76
CA ASP A 333 41.78 38.90 -27.48
C ASP A 333 43.07 38.22 -26.99
N LYS A 334 43.39 38.39 -25.70
CA LYS A 334 44.66 37.94 -25.13
C LYS A 334 44.79 36.40 -24.97
N GLU A 335 43.68 35.68 -24.87
CA GLU A 335 43.70 34.24 -24.58
C GLU A 335 43.51 33.38 -25.82
N THR A 336 42.79 33.91 -26.82
CA THR A 336 42.47 33.21 -28.07
C THR A 336 43.30 33.68 -29.27
N GLU A 337 43.99 34.83 -29.16
CA GLU A 337 44.66 35.54 -30.27
C GLU A 337 43.68 35.96 -31.40
N GLU A 338 42.36 35.80 -31.22
CA GLU A 338 41.36 36.17 -32.22
C GLU A 338 41.16 37.69 -32.31
N THR A 339 40.87 38.19 -33.51
CA THR A 339 40.58 39.62 -33.73
C THR A 339 39.21 39.97 -33.15
N ILE A 340 39.16 41.03 -32.35
CA ILE A 340 37.93 41.57 -31.76
C ILE A 340 37.19 42.38 -32.83
N GLU A 341 36.44 41.68 -33.69
CA GLU A 341 35.50 42.28 -34.64
C GLU A 341 34.24 42.83 -33.92
N ASN A 342 33.53 43.75 -34.57
CA ASN A 342 32.27 44.42 -34.15
C ASN A 342 32.25 45.18 -32.80
N ASN A 343 33.23 44.98 -31.93
CA ASN A 343 33.30 45.50 -30.57
C ASN A 343 34.46 46.52 -30.44
N PRO A 344 34.19 47.84 -30.49
CA PRO A 344 35.22 48.85 -30.76
C PRO A 344 36.03 49.27 -29.52
N ALA A 345 37.35 49.35 -29.68
CA ALA A 345 38.26 50.01 -28.74
C ALA A 345 38.57 51.45 -29.18
N GLN A 346 38.76 52.37 -28.23
CA GLN A 346 39.20 53.75 -28.52
C GLN A 346 40.71 53.92 -28.31
N PHE A 347 41.37 54.57 -29.26
CA PHE A 347 42.79 54.92 -29.18
C PHE A 347 43.05 56.41 -29.39
N GLU A 348 44.01 56.94 -28.65
CA GLU A 348 44.61 58.27 -28.86
C GLU A 348 46.05 58.10 -29.39
N LEU A 349 46.31 58.51 -30.62
CA LEU A 349 47.67 58.66 -31.15
C LEU A 349 48.11 60.13 -31.05
N TYR A 350 49.31 60.39 -30.52
CA TYR A 350 49.87 61.73 -30.45
C TYR A 350 51.39 61.75 -30.69
N TYR A 351 51.96 62.94 -30.86
CA TYR A 351 53.41 63.17 -30.82
C TYR A 351 53.74 64.38 -29.95
N ILE A 352 55.01 64.54 -29.60
CA ILE A 352 55.51 65.72 -28.88
C ILE A 352 56.22 66.65 -29.88
N LEU A 353 55.92 67.94 -29.84
CA LEU A 353 56.57 68.97 -30.65
C LEU A 353 56.84 70.20 -29.78
N ASN A 354 58.10 70.62 -29.72
CA ASN A 354 58.56 71.73 -28.85
C ASN A 354 58.20 71.56 -27.35
N GLY A 355 57.97 70.32 -26.89
CA GLY A 355 57.54 69.99 -25.53
C GLY A 355 56.01 69.89 -25.36
N GLU A 356 55.21 70.21 -26.38
CA GLU A 356 53.75 70.14 -26.32
C GLU A 356 53.20 68.84 -26.93
N LYS A 357 52.16 68.28 -26.31
CA LYS A 357 51.38 67.17 -26.86
C LYS A 357 50.56 67.63 -28.07
N ARG A 358 50.64 66.93 -29.20
CA ARG A 358 49.84 67.18 -30.40
C ARG A 358 49.18 65.87 -30.86
N ILE A 359 47.85 65.83 -30.77
CA ILE A 359 47.02 64.65 -31.09
C ILE A 359 46.91 64.51 -32.61
N VAL A 360 46.91 63.28 -33.11
CA VAL A 360 46.70 62.94 -34.53
C VAL A 360 45.21 62.65 -34.74
N ASN A 361 44.49 63.57 -35.38
CA ASN A 361 43.08 63.46 -35.79
C ASN A 361 42.02 63.23 -34.69
N GLY A 362 42.41 63.13 -33.42
CA GLY A 362 41.50 62.97 -32.27
C GLY A 362 41.65 61.61 -31.60
N ALA A 363 40.64 61.20 -30.83
CA ALA A 363 40.47 59.80 -30.46
C ALA A 363 39.75 59.07 -31.61
N ALA A 364 40.20 57.86 -31.95
CA ALA A 364 39.64 57.07 -33.04
C ALA A 364 39.30 55.65 -32.57
N GLN A 365 38.20 55.11 -33.09
CA GLN A 365 37.72 53.76 -32.79
C GLN A 365 38.26 52.73 -33.79
N THR A 366 38.40 51.48 -33.36
CA THR A 366 38.53 50.36 -34.28
C THR A 366 37.24 50.17 -35.08
N THR A 367 37.40 49.72 -36.33
CA THR A 367 36.30 49.42 -37.24
C THR A 367 35.60 48.12 -36.87
N GLU A 368 34.49 47.80 -37.55
CA GLU A 368 33.77 46.50 -37.48
C GLU A 368 34.70 45.27 -37.62
N LYS A 369 35.92 45.43 -38.12
CA LYS A 369 36.93 44.36 -38.28
C LYS A 369 38.06 44.39 -37.25
N GLY A 370 37.85 45.01 -36.08
CA GLY A 370 38.87 45.15 -35.04
C GLY A 370 40.08 46.03 -35.40
N MET A 371 40.09 46.66 -36.58
CA MET A 371 41.25 47.38 -37.13
C MET A 371 41.09 48.90 -37.08
N LEU A 372 42.18 49.61 -36.78
CA LEU A 372 42.31 51.07 -36.86
C LEU A 372 43.62 51.43 -37.60
N GLN A 373 43.58 52.40 -38.52
CA GLN A 373 44.75 52.77 -39.33
C GLN A 373 45.02 54.29 -39.30
N TYR A 374 46.19 54.67 -38.82
CA TYR A 374 46.74 56.02 -38.88
C TYR A 374 47.71 56.15 -40.07
N GLY A 375 47.19 56.58 -41.21
CA GLY A 375 47.97 56.77 -42.45
C GLY A 375 48.64 58.14 -42.59
N ASN A 376 49.56 58.26 -43.55
CA ASN A 376 50.24 59.51 -43.95
C ASN A 376 50.99 60.24 -42.80
N LEU A 377 51.56 59.47 -41.88
CA LEU A 377 52.31 59.98 -40.73
C LEU A 377 53.70 60.51 -41.16
N PRO A 378 54.05 61.78 -40.87
CA PRO A 378 55.43 62.25 -40.97
C PRO A 378 56.38 61.43 -40.10
N PHE A 379 57.61 61.18 -40.57
CA PHE A 379 58.61 60.48 -39.77
C PHE A 379 58.93 61.22 -38.47
N ARG A 380 58.69 60.54 -37.33
CA ARG A 380 58.93 60.98 -35.93
C ARG A 380 58.55 59.84 -34.98
N THR A 381 58.87 60.03 -33.70
CA THR A 381 58.29 59.28 -32.59
C THR A 381 56.84 59.72 -32.34
N TYR A 382 55.94 58.74 -32.23
CA TYR A 382 54.56 58.86 -31.78
C TYR A 382 54.37 58.09 -30.47
N TYR A 383 53.24 58.37 -29.81
CA TYR A 383 52.78 57.74 -28.58
C TYR A 383 51.33 57.32 -28.78
N LEU A 384 51.05 56.03 -28.63
CA LEU A 384 49.73 55.42 -28.75
C LEU A 384 49.22 55.02 -27.38
N ARG A 385 47.96 55.34 -27.07
CA ARG A 385 47.32 54.95 -25.81
C ARG A 385 45.91 54.44 -26.06
N GLU A 386 45.57 53.30 -25.47
CA GLU A 386 44.17 52.84 -25.37
C GLU A 386 43.43 53.75 -24.38
N MET A 387 42.26 54.22 -24.77
CA MET A 387 41.42 55.15 -24.00
C MET A 387 40.20 54.45 -23.42
N GLU A 388 39.62 53.51 -24.19
CA GLU A 388 38.53 52.64 -23.80
C GLU A 388 38.78 51.27 -24.45
N ALA A 389 38.63 50.20 -23.68
CA ALA A 389 38.68 48.82 -24.19
C ALA A 389 37.38 48.47 -24.93
N PRO A 390 37.36 47.37 -25.70
CA PRO A 390 36.10 46.76 -26.15
C PRO A 390 35.18 46.43 -24.96
N GLU A 391 33.87 46.43 -25.17
CA GLU A 391 32.90 46.06 -24.15
C GLU A 391 33.15 44.61 -23.69
N GLY A 392 33.16 44.38 -22.38
CA GLY A 392 33.52 43.09 -21.78
C GLY A 392 35.02 42.86 -21.54
N TYR A 393 35.91 43.78 -21.94
CA TYR A 393 37.36 43.67 -21.74
C TYR A 393 37.92 44.62 -20.68
N VAL A 394 39.07 44.24 -20.10
CA VAL A 394 39.84 45.09 -19.17
C VAL A 394 40.65 46.12 -19.98
N LEU A 395 40.68 47.38 -19.54
CA LEU A 395 41.48 48.45 -20.15
C LEU A 395 42.98 48.26 -19.90
N THR A 396 43.79 48.42 -20.95
CA THR A 396 45.25 48.34 -20.85
C THR A 396 45.81 49.50 -20.03
N ASP A 397 46.66 49.20 -19.04
CA ASP A 397 46.90 50.14 -17.93
C ASP A 397 47.92 51.27 -18.26
N GLY A 398 47.38 52.45 -18.59
CA GLY A 398 47.99 53.75 -18.30
C GLY A 398 49.06 54.28 -19.25
N GLU A 399 50.16 53.55 -19.45
CA GLU A 399 51.37 54.08 -20.10
C GLU A 399 51.31 54.01 -21.65
N PRO A 400 51.66 55.08 -22.36
CA PRO A 400 51.56 55.14 -23.82
C PRO A 400 52.71 54.41 -24.51
N MET A 401 52.38 53.55 -25.47
CA MET A 401 53.35 52.83 -26.30
C MET A 401 54.11 53.81 -27.23
N GLU A 402 55.43 53.84 -27.13
CA GLU A 402 56.29 54.63 -28.03
C GLU A 402 56.48 53.92 -29.38
N ILE A 403 56.22 54.63 -30.48
CA ILE A 403 56.25 54.09 -31.85
C ILE A 403 57.09 55.01 -32.74
N ILE A 404 58.20 54.50 -33.28
CA ILE A 404 59.09 55.27 -34.16
C ILE A 404 58.74 55.00 -35.63
N VAL A 405 58.09 55.95 -36.29
CA VAL A 405 57.84 55.90 -37.74
C VAL A 405 58.98 56.61 -38.45
N ASP A 406 59.75 55.89 -39.27
CA ASP A 406 60.95 56.42 -39.94
C ASP A 406 61.16 55.85 -41.36
N ARG A 407 62.39 55.94 -41.89
CA ARG A 407 62.72 55.47 -43.24
C ARG A 407 62.73 53.96 -43.41
N ASP A 408 62.99 53.23 -42.34
CA ASP A 408 63.09 51.78 -42.32
C ASP A 408 61.76 51.20 -41.78
N ASN A 409 61.15 51.89 -40.81
CA ASN A 409 59.86 51.59 -40.19
C ASN A 409 58.70 52.40 -40.81
N LYS A 410 58.47 52.25 -42.13
CA LYS A 410 57.44 53.01 -42.86
C LYS A 410 56.02 52.47 -42.73
N SER A 411 55.85 51.18 -42.44
CA SER A 411 54.55 50.56 -42.21
C SER A 411 54.69 49.69 -40.98
N ILE A 412 54.04 50.11 -39.91
CA ILE A 412 54.07 49.43 -38.62
C ILE A 412 52.68 48.84 -38.40
N GLU A 413 52.64 47.56 -38.07
CA GLU A 413 51.43 46.83 -37.70
C GLU A 413 51.58 46.42 -36.23
N LEU A 414 50.55 46.66 -35.42
CA LEU A 414 50.57 46.46 -33.97
C LEU A 414 49.34 45.68 -33.56
N GLU A 415 49.54 44.48 -33.02
CA GLU A 415 48.51 43.74 -32.30
C GLU A 415 48.45 44.28 -30.87
N ILE A 416 47.24 44.62 -30.42
CA ILE A 416 46.97 45.11 -29.06
C ILE A 416 46.04 44.10 -28.37
N GLU A 417 46.59 43.34 -27.43
CA GLU A 417 45.90 42.36 -26.59
C GLU A 417 45.11 43.04 -25.45
N ASN A 418 43.86 42.62 -25.21
CA ASN A 418 43.22 42.85 -23.91
C ASN A 418 42.70 41.53 -23.34
N THR A 419 42.72 41.40 -22.02
CA THR A 419 42.09 40.30 -21.29
C THR A 419 40.59 40.55 -21.16
N LYS A 420 39.76 39.52 -21.31
CA LYS A 420 38.33 39.59 -20.98
C LYS A 420 38.13 39.86 -19.49
N ILE A 421 36.98 40.43 -19.15
CA ILE A 421 36.49 40.48 -17.77
C ILE A 421 36.00 39.07 -17.41
N LYS A 422 36.68 38.46 -16.44
CA LYS A 422 36.33 37.16 -15.87
C LYS A 422 35.32 37.32 -14.73
N MET A 423 34.54 36.28 -14.47
CA MET A 423 33.59 36.20 -13.36
C MET A 423 33.44 34.78 -12.83
N ASP A 424 33.03 34.67 -11.58
CA ASP A 424 32.69 33.39 -10.95
C ASP A 424 31.18 33.14 -11.05
N VAL A 425 30.79 31.89 -11.30
CA VAL A 425 29.39 31.46 -11.37
C VAL A 425 29.14 30.38 -10.32
N THR A 426 28.29 30.68 -9.32
CA THR A 426 27.89 29.69 -8.31
C THR A 426 26.56 29.05 -8.64
N GLY A 427 26.58 27.73 -8.87
CA GLY A 427 25.38 26.89 -8.92
C GLY A 427 24.96 26.43 -7.52
N THR A 428 23.66 26.34 -7.29
CA THR A 428 23.07 25.90 -6.02
C THR A 428 22.20 24.67 -6.22
N LYS A 429 22.32 23.70 -5.32
CA LYS A 429 21.52 22.47 -5.27
C LYS A 429 20.79 22.39 -3.93
N LYS A 430 19.48 22.53 -3.94
CA LYS A 430 18.62 22.33 -2.76
C LYS A 430 17.93 20.98 -2.78
N TRP A 431 17.71 20.44 -1.59
CA TRP A 431 16.92 19.23 -1.37
C TRP A 431 15.76 19.56 -0.42
N ILE A 432 14.55 19.19 -0.83
CA ILE A 432 13.34 19.25 -0.02
C ILE A 432 12.93 17.81 0.25
N ASN A 433 12.85 17.45 1.54
CA ASN A 433 12.40 16.14 2.03
C ASN A 433 13.27 14.94 1.58
N GLY A 434 12.90 13.72 2.01
CA GLY A 434 13.51 12.46 1.59
C GLY A 434 14.94 12.21 2.08
N GLU A 435 15.34 12.79 3.21
CA GLU A 435 16.73 12.82 3.69
C GLU A 435 17.45 11.45 3.72
N LEU A 436 16.72 10.35 3.92
CA LEU A 436 17.25 8.99 3.91
C LEU A 436 17.30 8.31 2.52
N ASN A 437 16.65 8.88 1.50
CA ASN A 437 16.71 8.43 0.12
C ASN A 437 17.61 9.32 -0.78
N ARG A 438 18.19 10.38 -0.21
CA ARG A 438 19.13 11.25 -0.93
C ARG A 438 20.39 10.45 -1.31
N PRO A 439 20.82 10.48 -2.59
CA PRO A 439 22.10 9.87 -2.98
C PRO A 439 23.28 10.61 -2.33
N ASP A 440 24.39 9.91 -2.08
CA ASP A 440 25.62 10.50 -1.49
C ASP A 440 26.21 11.63 -2.35
N SER A 441 25.96 11.60 -3.67
CA SER A 441 26.37 12.63 -4.62
C SER A 441 25.42 12.74 -5.82
N ILE A 442 25.50 13.86 -6.54
CA ILE A 442 24.86 14.13 -7.84
C ILE A 442 25.85 14.88 -8.74
N TYR A 443 25.56 15.03 -10.04
CA TYR A 443 26.36 15.85 -10.94
C TYR A 443 25.59 17.09 -11.39
N LEU A 444 26.26 18.25 -11.44
CA LEU A 444 25.77 19.48 -12.06
C LEU A 444 26.56 19.79 -13.32
N GLN A 445 25.85 19.93 -14.44
CA GLN A 445 26.41 20.46 -15.69
C GLN A 445 26.17 21.97 -15.75
N LEU A 446 27.23 22.75 -15.97
CA LEU A 446 27.12 24.16 -16.35
C LEU A 446 26.70 24.26 -17.82
N TYR A 447 25.81 25.21 -18.11
CA TYR A 447 25.36 25.56 -19.46
C TYR A 447 25.64 27.05 -19.72
N GLN A 448 26.41 27.34 -20.77
CA GLN A 448 26.69 28.69 -21.27
C GLN A 448 25.86 28.94 -22.53
N ASN A 449 25.08 30.03 -22.57
CA ASN A 449 24.21 30.39 -23.69
C ASN A 449 23.26 29.27 -24.16
N GLY A 450 22.93 28.32 -23.28
CA GLY A 450 22.05 27.17 -23.55
C GLY A 450 22.74 25.92 -24.11
N ALA A 451 24.06 25.93 -24.31
CA ALA A 451 24.87 24.74 -24.61
C ALA A 451 25.63 24.28 -23.35
N ALA A 452 25.90 22.98 -23.22
CA ALA A 452 26.71 22.46 -22.12
C ALA A 452 28.15 22.99 -22.21
N TYR A 453 28.73 23.37 -21.07
CA TYR A 453 30.04 24.01 -20.96
C TYR A 453 30.88 23.31 -19.88
N GLY A 454 32.04 22.78 -20.26
CA GLY A 454 32.86 21.91 -19.41
C GLY A 454 32.21 20.55 -19.14
N ASP A 455 32.91 19.71 -18.37
CA ASP A 455 32.40 18.39 -17.94
C ASP A 455 31.44 18.52 -16.72
N PRO A 456 30.55 17.53 -16.48
CA PRO A 456 29.70 17.50 -15.28
C PRO A 456 30.50 17.49 -13.97
N VAL A 457 30.12 18.34 -13.01
CA VAL A 457 30.80 18.44 -11.72
C VAL A 457 30.05 17.68 -10.63
N GLN A 458 30.72 16.77 -9.94
CA GLN A 458 30.14 16.01 -8.82
C GLN A 458 30.03 16.88 -7.55
N LEU A 459 28.83 16.92 -6.95
CA LEU A 459 28.56 17.52 -5.64
C LEU A 459 28.11 16.44 -4.65
N SER A 460 28.63 16.48 -3.43
CA SER A 460 28.25 15.60 -2.31
C SER A 460 27.69 16.40 -1.12
N LYS A 461 27.37 15.66 -0.04
CA LYS A 461 27.07 16.21 1.30
C LYS A 461 28.14 17.12 1.91
N ASP A 462 29.36 17.13 1.34
CA ASP A 462 30.50 17.92 1.80
C ASP A 462 30.55 19.30 1.12
N ASN A 463 29.91 19.47 -0.06
CA ASN A 463 29.78 20.72 -0.80
C ASN A 463 28.74 21.70 -0.19
N LYS A 464 28.50 21.67 1.13
CA LYS A 464 27.48 22.52 1.77
C LYS A 464 27.85 24.01 1.70
N SER A 465 26.86 24.86 1.46
CA SER A 465 27.02 26.30 1.62
C SER A 465 27.35 26.66 3.06
N SER A 466 28.22 27.66 3.25
CA SER A 466 28.44 28.34 4.52
C SER A 466 27.20 29.05 5.05
N ASP A 467 26.32 29.48 4.14
CA ASP A 467 25.25 30.43 4.42
C ASP A 467 23.88 29.73 4.59
N ASP A 468 23.65 28.65 3.83
CA ASP A 468 22.53 27.72 4.02
C ASP A 468 23.02 26.26 3.93
N PRO A 469 23.38 25.61 5.05
CA PRO A 469 23.83 24.22 5.08
C PRO A 469 22.79 23.16 4.61
N SER A 470 21.55 23.56 4.26
CA SER A 470 20.59 22.69 3.56
C SER A 470 20.83 22.63 2.05
N GLN A 471 21.62 23.55 1.50
CA GLN A 471 22.02 23.63 0.10
C GLN A 471 23.45 23.11 -0.09
N TRP A 472 23.68 22.43 -1.20
CA TRP A 472 25.02 22.19 -1.75
C TRP A 472 25.32 23.26 -2.79
N VAL A 473 26.57 23.67 -2.91
CA VAL A 473 27.03 24.72 -3.83
C VAL A 473 28.30 24.31 -4.54
N TYR A 474 28.46 24.80 -5.76
CA TYR A 474 29.71 24.72 -6.49
C TYR A 474 29.90 26.02 -7.28
N THR A 475 31.13 26.53 -7.29
CA THR A 475 31.50 27.72 -8.04
C THR A 475 32.43 27.31 -9.17
N TRP A 476 32.04 27.64 -10.40
CA TRP A 476 32.94 27.65 -11.55
C TRP A 476 33.63 29.02 -11.55
N GLU A 477 34.93 29.01 -11.30
CA GLU A 477 35.78 30.20 -11.27
C GLU A 477 36.32 30.55 -12.67
N ASP A 478 36.78 31.79 -12.86
CA ASP A 478 37.51 32.25 -14.07
C ASP A 478 36.75 32.09 -15.42
N LEU A 479 35.42 32.28 -15.40
CA LEU A 479 34.58 32.22 -16.60
C LEU A 479 34.51 33.57 -17.32
N ASP A 480 34.44 33.56 -18.65
CA ASP A 480 34.21 34.76 -19.45
C ASP A 480 32.87 35.41 -19.11
N LYS A 481 32.85 36.71 -18.79
CA LYS A 481 31.59 37.45 -18.59
C LYS A 481 30.85 37.69 -19.91
N THR A 482 31.57 37.83 -21.01
CA THR A 482 31.02 38.15 -22.35
C THR A 482 31.65 37.29 -23.45
N ASP A 483 30.92 37.14 -24.55
CA ASP A 483 31.53 36.71 -25.82
C ASP A 483 32.46 37.81 -26.39
N ILE A 484 33.15 37.50 -27.50
CA ILE A 484 34.13 38.40 -28.13
C ILE A 484 33.49 39.70 -28.68
N ASP A 485 32.23 39.62 -29.12
CA ASP A 485 31.42 40.78 -29.54
C ASP A 485 30.96 41.65 -28.33
N GLY A 486 31.32 41.28 -27.09
CA GLY A 486 31.06 42.06 -25.87
C GLY A 486 29.71 41.77 -25.20
N LYS A 487 28.96 40.78 -25.66
CA LYS A 487 27.62 40.46 -25.15
C LYS A 487 27.69 39.45 -23.99
N GLU A 488 26.96 39.72 -22.91
CA GLU A 488 27.00 38.89 -21.69
C GLU A 488 26.61 37.43 -21.93
N HIS A 489 27.39 36.51 -21.36
CA HIS A 489 27.11 35.09 -21.35
C HIS A 489 26.00 34.76 -20.34
N ILE A 490 24.96 34.07 -20.80
CA ILE A 490 23.87 33.59 -19.94
C ILE A 490 24.23 32.21 -19.41
N TYR A 491 24.55 32.13 -18.11
CA TYR A 491 24.86 30.90 -17.42
C TYR A 491 23.64 30.27 -16.73
N SER A 492 23.57 28.95 -16.75
CA SER A 492 22.55 28.13 -16.07
C SER A 492 23.13 26.77 -15.68
N VAL A 493 22.50 26.03 -14.77
CA VAL A 493 22.95 24.68 -14.36
C VAL A 493 21.81 23.66 -14.47
N LYS A 494 22.16 22.39 -14.65
CA LYS A 494 21.23 21.26 -14.65
C LYS A 494 21.78 20.07 -13.89
N GLU A 495 20.90 19.24 -13.33
CA GLU A 495 21.27 17.95 -12.76
C GLU A 495 21.35 16.87 -13.84
N VAL A 496 22.48 16.17 -13.89
CA VAL A 496 22.83 15.18 -14.91
C VAL A 496 23.43 13.91 -14.29
N ASP A 497 23.64 12.89 -15.12
CA ASP A 497 24.53 11.76 -14.79
C ASP A 497 26.00 12.08 -15.13
N GLU A 498 26.90 11.12 -14.89
CA GLU A 498 28.35 11.28 -15.13
C GLU A 498 28.66 11.52 -16.61
N GLU A 499 27.83 11.00 -17.51
CA GLU A 499 27.91 11.20 -18.96
C GLU A 499 27.15 12.44 -19.49
N GLY A 500 26.54 13.26 -18.61
CA GLY A 500 25.90 14.53 -18.96
C GLY A 500 24.45 14.44 -19.47
N ASN A 501 23.78 13.28 -19.36
CA ASN A 501 22.38 13.12 -19.73
C ASN A 501 21.42 13.63 -18.65
N ASP A 502 20.16 13.88 -19.02
CA ASP A 502 19.12 14.33 -18.09
C ASP A 502 18.84 13.29 -16.98
N PHE A 503 19.19 13.63 -15.74
CA PHE A 503 19.07 12.72 -14.59
C PHE A 503 18.09 13.26 -13.54
N VAL A 504 17.38 12.32 -12.90
CA VAL A 504 16.56 12.56 -11.70
C VAL A 504 16.74 11.37 -10.74
N PRO A 505 17.20 11.58 -9.50
CA PRO A 505 17.24 10.54 -8.47
C PRO A 505 15.86 9.89 -8.23
N SER A 506 15.85 8.57 -8.00
CA SER A 506 14.61 7.83 -7.74
C SER A 506 13.81 8.42 -6.57
N ASN A 507 12.48 8.52 -6.75
CA ASN A 507 11.53 9.11 -5.80
C ASN A 507 11.75 10.62 -5.54
N TYR A 508 12.36 11.34 -6.48
CA TYR A 508 12.37 12.80 -6.52
C TYR A 508 11.72 13.33 -7.81
N VAL A 509 11.28 14.58 -7.76
CA VAL A 509 11.13 15.45 -8.93
C VAL A 509 12.13 16.60 -8.82
N LYS A 510 12.72 17.01 -9.94
CA LYS A 510 13.63 18.17 -10.00
C LYS A 510 12.96 19.39 -10.62
N GLU A 511 13.38 20.55 -10.17
CA GLU A 511 13.08 21.87 -10.71
C GLU A 511 14.40 22.59 -11.00
N GLU A 512 14.56 23.16 -12.19
CA GLU A 512 15.79 23.81 -12.66
C GLU A 512 15.47 25.25 -13.08
N ASP A 513 15.97 26.22 -12.33
CA ASP A 513 15.75 27.67 -12.53
C ASP A 513 17.09 28.42 -12.52
N GLY A 514 17.59 28.75 -13.71
CA GLY A 514 18.85 29.48 -13.89
C GLY A 514 20.04 28.76 -13.21
N LEU A 515 20.53 29.31 -12.10
CA LEU A 515 21.64 28.77 -11.31
C LEU A 515 21.19 27.92 -10.10
N LYS A 516 19.95 27.43 -10.11
CA LYS A 516 19.33 26.68 -8.99
C LYS A 516 18.73 25.37 -9.48
N VAL A 517 19.09 24.28 -8.81
CA VAL A 517 18.38 22.99 -8.91
C VAL A 517 17.73 22.68 -7.55
N THR A 518 16.45 22.35 -7.55
CA THR A 518 15.74 21.88 -6.34
C THR A 518 15.16 20.50 -6.59
N ASN A 519 15.54 19.52 -5.77
CA ASN A 519 14.87 18.20 -5.78
C ASN A 519 13.89 18.11 -4.63
N THR A 520 12.64 17.81 -4.94
CA THR A 520 11.57 17.56 -3.96
C THR A 520 11.25 16.08 -3.92
N TYR A 521 11.32 15.47 -2.74
CA TYR A 521 10.98 14.07 -2.54
C TYR A 521 9.49 13.81 -2.78
N VAL A 522 9.19 12.76 -3.54
CA VAL A 522 7.85 12.28 -3.81
C VAL A 522 7.69 10.94 -3.10
N ILE A 523 6.84 10.90 -2.08
CA ILE A 523 6.50 9.67 -1.35
C ILE A 523 5.98 8.63 -2.37
N PRO A 524 6.56 7.42 -2.42
CA PRO A 524 6.08 6.37 -3.30
C PRO A 524 4.70 5.89 -2.84
N THR A 525 3.73 5.91 -3.75
CA THR A 525 2.32 5.55 -3.50
C THR A 525 1.94 4.23 -4.18
N LYS A 526 2.90 3.32 -4.39
CA LYS A 526 2.65 2.00 -5.02
C LYS A 526 2.58 0.87 -4.00
N GLY A 527 2.70 1.18 -2.71
CA GLY A 527 2.66 0.22 -1.62
C GLY A 527 1.36 -0.58 -1.57
N SER A 528 1.48 -1.81 -1.07
CA SER A 528 0.33 -2.67 -0.81
C SER A 528 0.51 -3.42 0.50
N ALA A 529 -0.50 -3.37 1.36
CA ALA A 529 -0.59 -4.15 2.58
C ALA A 529 -1.65 -5.25 2.39
N ALA A 530 -1.40 -6.46 2.89
CA ALA A 530 -2.34 -7.56 2.82
C ALA A 530 -2.51 -8.19 4.20
N ALA A 531 -3.72 -8.14 4.75
CA ALA A 531 -4.04 -8.71 6.05
C ALA A 531 -4.68 -10.09 5.92
N THR A 532 -4.46 -10.97 6.88
CA THR A 532 -5.18 -12.25 6.96
C THR A 532 -6.03 -12.37 8.21
N LYS A 533 -7.16 -13.05 8.06
CA LYS A 533 -8.09 -13.39 9.14
C LYS A 533 -8.06 -14.89 9.37
N LYS A 534 -7.80 -15.28 10.61
CA LYS A 534 -7.93 -16.64 11.10
C LYS A 534 -9.05 -16.74 12.13
N TRP A 535 -9.77 -17.83 12.09
CA TRP A 535 -10.65 -18.27 13.17
C TRP A 535 -10.05 -19.53 13.78
N ALA A 536 -9.84 -19.52 15.09
CA ALA A 536 -9.57 -20.69 15.89
C ALA A 536 -10.91 -21.12 16.49
N ASP A 537 -11.39 -22.26 15.99
CA ASP A 537 -12.60 -22.94 16.45
C ASP A 537 -13.91 -22.10 16.29
N GLY A 538 -14.98 -22.53 16.96
CA GLY A 538 -16.34 -21.96 16.91
C GLY A 538 -17.14 -22.25 15.63
N PRO A 539 -18.40 -21.77 15.57
CA PRO A 539 -19.42 -22.11 14.56
C PRO A 539 -18.92 -22.09 13.11
N SER A 540 -19.48 -22.95 12.25
CA SER A 540 -19.11 -23.03 10.83
C SER A 540 -19.26 -21.68 10.11
N GLU A 541 -20.41 -21.03 10.26
CA GLU A 541 -20.68 -19.65 9.83
C GLU A 541 -19.92 -18.66 10.73
N LYS A 542 -19.06 -17.82 10.16
CA LYS A 542 -18.31 -16.80 10.92
C LYS A 542 -19.00 -15.42 10.85
N PRO A 543 -19.08 -14.67 11.96
CA PRO A 543 -19.68 -13.34 11.95
C PRO A 543 -18.83 -12.36 11.14
N THR A 544 -19.49 -11.48 10.39
CA THR A 544 -18.83 -10.40 9.64
C THR A 544 -18.06 -9.48 10.58
N ILE A 545 -16.80 -9.22 10.24
CA ILE A 545 -15.92 -8.26 10.92
C ILE A 545 -15.34 -7.29 9.89
N TRP A 546 -14.78 -6.17 10.34
CA TRP A 546 -14.07 -5.24 9.48
C TRP A 546 -12.61 -5.09 9.92
N PHE A 547 -11.75 -4.76 8.96
CA PHE A 547 -10.33 -4.50 9.18
C PHE A 547 -10.01 -3.04 8.85
N LYS A 548 -9.39 -2.35 9.82
CA LYS A 548 -8.90 -0.97 9.68
C LYS A 548 -7.37 -0.97 9.65
N LEU A 549 -6.80 -0.32 8.64
CA LEU A 549 -5.35 -0.32 8.40
C LEU A 549 -4.67 0.82 9.16
N TYR A 550 -3.61 0.47 9.89
CA TYR A 550 -2.73 1.39 10.60
C TYR A 550 -1.31 1.30 10.02
N ARG A 551 -0.54 2.37 10.19
CA ARG A 551 0.90 2.42 9.86
C ARG A 551 1.72 3.01 10.99
N TYR A 552 2.98 2.64 11.03
CA TYR A 552 3.94 3.15 12.01
C TYR A 552 5.36 3.15 11.44
N ILE A 553 6.27 3.82 12.15
CA ILE A 553 7.68 3.91 11.81
C ILE A 553 8.46 3.35 13.00
N VAL A 554 9.43 2.47 12.75
CA VAL A 554 10.28 1.93 13.82
C VAL A 554 11.16 3.04 14.39
N ALA A 555 11.19 3.19 15.72
CA ALA A 555 11.99 4.20 16.39
C ALA A 555 13.50 3.84 16.35
N ALA A 556 14.35 4.85 16.52
CA ALA A 556 15.80 4.70 16.33
C ALA A 556 16.50 3.83 17.40
N ASP A 557 15.80 3.52 18.49
CA ASP A 557 16.19 2.60 19.57
C ASP A 557 15.59 1.18 19.39
N GLY A 558 14.80 0.96 18.34
CA GLY A 558 14.05 -0.28 18.11
C GLY A 558 12.67 -0.33 18.77
N GLY A 559 12.21 0.77 19.40
CA GLY A 559 10.85 0.88 19.92
C GLY A 559 9.78 0.93 18.82
N GLU A 560 8.59 0.44 19.14
CA GLU A 560 7.40 0.67 18.32
C GLU A 560 6.86 2.08 18.60
N ALA A 561 6.74 2.91 17.56
CA ALA A 561 5.99 4.16 17.66
C ALA A 561 4.48 3.88 17.61
N GLU A 562 3.70 4.67 18.35
CA GLU A 562 2.23 4.57 18.36
C GLU A 562 1.65 4.58 16.92
N PRO A 563 0.90 3.55 16.50
CA PRO A 563 0.41 3.43 15.14
C PRO A 563 -0.68 4.47 14.79
N GLU A 564 -0.50 5.17 13.68
CA GLU A 564 -1.50 6.09 13.12
C GLU A 564 -2.41 5.40 12.09
N GLU A 565 -3.63 5.91 11.91
CA GLU A 565 -4.55 5.44 10.88
C GLU A 565 -4.04 5.82 9.49
N VAL A 566 -4.06 4.88 8.53
CA VAL A 566 -3.59 5.18 7.17
C VAL A 566 -4.58 6.13 6.48
N PRO A 567 -4.18 7.36 6.12
CA PRO A 567 -5.12 8.37 5.62
C PRO A 567 -5.82 7.92 4.33
N GLY A 568 -7.15 7.91 4.36
CA GLY A 568 -7.98 7.52 3.20
C GLY A 568 -7.99 6.01 2.89
N ALA A 569 -7.39 5.16 3.72
CA ALA A 569 -7.53 3.71 3.58
C ALA A 569 -8.97 3.26 3.88
N GLU A 570 -9.57 2.54 2.95
CA GLU A 570 -10.91 1.95 3.09
C GLU A 570 -10.94 0.91 4.23
N ILE A 571 -11.93 1.01 5.12
CA ILE A 571 -12.22 -0.04 6.11
C ILE A 571 -12.75 -1.26 5.34
N LYS A 572 -12.04 -2.38 5.38
CA LYS A 572 -12.36 -3.57 4.58
C LYS A 572 -13.32 -4.48 5.32
N GLU A 573 -14.42 -4.86 4.67
CA GLU A 573 -15.34 -5.89 5.15
C GLU A 573 -14.76 -7.30 4.96
N LEU A 574 -14.92 -8.14 5.98
CA LEU A 574 -14.64 -9.57 5.95
C LEU A 574 -15.91 -10.31 6.38
N ALA A 575 -16.80 -10.49 5.41
CA ALA A 575 -17.95 -11.38 5.52
C ALA A 575 -17.52 -12.85 5.63
N ASP A 576 -18.46 -13.76 5.88
CA ASP A 576 -18.15 -15.18 6.06
C ASP A 576 -17.35 -15.78 4.89
N GLY A 577 -16.40 -16.66 5.22
CA GLY A 577 -15.40 -17.21 4.30
C GLY A 577 -14.30 -16.26 3.83
N VAL A 578 -14.40 -14.93 4.04
CA VAL A 578 -13.35 -13.96 3.65
C VAL A 578 -12.21 -13.99 4.65
N THR A 579 -11.09 -14.61 4.26
CA THR A 579 -9.90 -14.79 5.12
C THR A 579 -8.71 -13.88 4.76
N LYS A 580 -8.83 -13.05 3.72
CA LYS A 580 -7.76 -12.15 3.27
C LYS A 580 -8.30 -10.90 2.58
N VAL A 581 -7.74 -9.75 2.93
CA VAL A 581 -8.01 -8.45 2.27
C VAL A 581 -6.70 -7.74 1.91
N VAL A 582 -6.76 -6.83 0.94
CA VAL A 582 -5.60 -6.11 0.42
C VAL A 582 -5.95 -4.63 0.22
N TRP A 583 -5.03 -3.76 0.63
CA TRP A 583 -4.99 -2.35 0.27
C TRP A 583 -3.86 -2.11 -0.71
N THR A 584 -4.05 -1.19 -1.65
CA THR A 584 -3.12 -0.85 -2.72
C THR A 584 -3.14 0.65 -2.95
N GLY A 585 -2.02 1.24 -3.36
CA GLY A 585 -1.91 2.69 -3.51
C GLY A 585 -1.40 3.38 -2.24
N LEU A 586 -0.75 2.62 -1.35
CA LEU A 586 -0.30 3.11 -0.04
C LEU A 586 1.01 3.90 -0.16
N GLU A 587 1.14 4.93 0.68
CA GLU A 587 2.40 5.61 0.94
C GLU A 587 3.41 4.64 1.59
N GLU A 588 4.53 4.41 0.91
CA GLU A 588 5.58 3.47 1.33
C GLU A 588 6.53 4.09 2.37
N THR A 589 6.63 5.42 2.44
CA THR A 589 7.57 6.16 3.29
C THR A 589 6.98 7.45 3.88
N ASP A 590 7.60 7.94 4.96
CA ASP A 590 7.36 9.29 5.49
C ASP A 590 8.05 10.38 4.64
N ILE A 591 7.82 11.65 5.00
CA ILE A 591 8.45 12.82 4.35
C ILE A 591 9.99 12.85 4.47
N SER A 592 10.61 12.07 5.37
CA SER A 592 12.07 11.94 5.48
C SER A 592 12.62 10.71 4.73
N GLY A 593 11.77 9.87 4.15
CA GLY A 593 12.13 8.63 3.46
C GLY A 593 12.25 7.39 4.35
N LYS A 594 11.73 7.43 5.60
CA LYS A 594 11.65 6.23 6.45
C LYS A 594 10.51 5.32 5.97
N PRO A 595 10.72 4.01 5.83
CA PRO A 595 9.67 3.09 5.40
C PRO A 595 8.57 2.95 6.46
N TYR A 596 7.31 3.02 6.00
CA TYR A 596 6.15 2.67 6.83
C TYR A 596 6.05 1.15 6.98
N ASN A 597 5.76 0.73 8.21
CA ASN A 597 5.34 -0.64 8.54
C ASN A 597 3.83 -0.61 8.76
N PHE A 598 3.13 -1.67 8.36
CA PHE A 598 1.67 -1.75 8.43
C PHE A 598 1.21 -2.77 9.46
N LEU A 599 0.09 -2.47 10.11
CA LEU A 599 -0.67 -3.41 10.94
C LEU A 599 -2.16 -3.19 10.75
N VAL A 600 -2.96 -4.15 11.19
CA VAL A 600 -4.42 -4.13 11.06
C VAL A 600 -5.07 -4.30 12.43
N LYS A 601 -6.21 -3.65 12.64
CA LYS A 601 -7.09 -3.88 13.80
C LYS A 601 -8.47 -4.34 13.34
N GLU A 602 -9.07 -5.22 14.12
CA GLU A 602 -10.45 -5.69 13.94
C GLU A 602 -11.42 -4.68 14.55
N VAL A 603 -12.36 -4.24 13.73
CA VAL A 603 -13.29 -3.15 14.02
C VAL A 603 -14.71 -3.51 13.57
N ASP A 604 -15.67 -2.71 14.00
CA ASP A 604 -17.01 -2.68 13.42
C ASP A 604 -17.03 -1.91 12.08
N GLN A 605 -18.19 -1.87 11.42
CA GLN A 605 -18.42 -1.13 10.17
C GLN A 605 -18.06 0.38 10.26
N ASP A 606 -18.14 0.95 11.46
CA ASP A 606 -17.97 2.38 11.75
C ASP A 606 -16.51 2.70 12.16
N GLY A 607 -15.67 1.67 12.33
CA GLY A 607 -14.24 1.77 12.61
C GLY A 607 -13.87 1.83 14.10
N ASN A 608 -14.77 1.41 15.00
CA ASN A 608 -14.53 1.30 16.44
C ASN A 608 -13.94 -0.07 16.80
N ASP A 609 -13.24 -0.16 17.94
CA ASP A 609 -12.71 -1.42 18.46
C ASP A 609 -13.82 -2.45 18.70
N PHE A 610 -13.71 -3.61 18.06
CA PHE A 610 -14.74 -4.65 18.05
C PHE A 610 -14.14 -6.04 18.25
N ALA A 611 -14.92 -6.90 18.90
CA ALA A 611 -14.74 -8.35 18.91
C ALA A 611 -16.14 -9.00 18.87
N PRO A 612 -16.42 -9.98 18.01
CA PRO A 612 -17.70 -10.66 17.97
C PRO A 612 -18.05 -11.37 19.28
N THR A 613 -19.34 -11.52 19.56
CA THR A 613 -19.83 -12.28 20.71
C THR A 613 -19.26 -13.71 20.71
N ASN A 614 -18.82 -14.18 21.88
CA ASN A 614 -18.16 -15.49 22.07
C ASN A 614 -16.79 -15.63 21.37
N TYR A 615 -16.14 -14.52 21.00
CA TYR A 615 -14.78 -14.52 20.47
C TYR A 615 -13.86 -13.57 21.23
N VAL A 616 -12.61 -13.99 21.42
CA VAL A 616 -11.50 -13.13 21.86
C VAL A 616 -10.51 -12.99 20.71
N LYS A 617 -10.20 -11.74 20.33
CA LYS A 617 -9.28 -11.44 19.24
C LYS A 617 -7.82 -11.31 19.71
N ALA A 618 -6.89 -11.67 18.83
CA ALA A 618 -5.47 -11.36 18.94
C ALA A 618 -4.96 -10.77 17.63
N GLU A 619 -4.42 -9.55 17.70
CA GLU A 619 -3.96 -8.75 16.56
C GLU A 619 -2.42 -8.75 16.54
N ASN A 620 -1.82 -9.39 15.53
CA ASN A 620 -0.36 -9.52 15.42
C ASN A 620 0.11 -8.95 14.08
N GLY A 621 0.37 -7.64 14.03
CA GLY A 621 0.76 -6.96 12.80
C GLY A 621 -0.34 -7.04 11.75
N MET A 622 -0.11 -7.81 10.68
CA MET A 622 -1.07 -7.98 9.58
C MET A 622 -2.01 -9.20 9.73
N ASP A 623 -1.84 -10.02 10.78
CA ASP A 623 -2.61 -11.24 10.98
C ASP A 623 -3.48 -11.14 12.26
N VAL A 624 -4.80 -11.34 12.13
CA VAL A 624 -5.73 -11.35 13.27
C VAL A 624 -6.36 -12.73 13.44
N THR A 625 -6.22 -13.30 14.64
CA THR A 625 -6.89 -14.57 15.01
C THR A 625 -7.99 -14.32 16.03
N ASN A 626 -9.21 -14.78 15.75
CA ASN A 626 -10.27 -14.87 16.76
C ASN A 626 -10.33 -16.27 17.32
N TYR A 627 -10.30 -16.38 18.65
CA TYR A 627 -10.43 -17.62 19.40
C TYR A 627 -11.84 -17.73 19.95
N TYR A 628 -12.54 -18.81 19.62
CA TYR A 628 -13.88 -19.05 20.15
C TYR A 628 -13.83 -19.36 21.66
N VAL A 629 -14.83 -18.85 22.39
CA VAL A 629 -15.01 -19.07 23.82
C VAL A 629 -16.44 -19.55 24.03
N SER A 630 -16.62 -20.85 24.27
CA SER A 630 -17.94 -21.45 24.52
C SER A 630 -18.67 -20.72 25.65
N PRO A 631 -19.94 -20.30 25.46
CA PRO A 631 -20.74 -19.71 26.54
C PRO A 631 -20.88 -20.65 27.73
N THR A 632 -20.89 -20.10 28.94
CA THR A 632 -21.18 -20.82 30.19
C THR A 632 -22.56 -20.45 30.75
N ASP A 633 -23.54 -20.20 29.87
CA ASP A 633 -24.89 -19.76 30.22
C ASP A 633 -25.95 -20.88 30.19
N ALA A 634 -25.56 -22.13 29.89
CA ALA A 634 -26.49 -23.24 29.84
C ALA A 634 -26.93 -23.73 31.23
N SER A 635 -28.07 -24.43 31.23
CA SER A 635 -28.61 -25.10 32.41
C SER A 635 -29.30 -26.40 32.01
N ALA A 636 -29.29 -27.36 32.92
CA ALA A 636 -29.97 -28.64 32.77
C ALA A 636 -30.84 -28.89 34.00
N LYS A 637 -32.07 -29.37 33.81
CA LYS A 637 -32.99 -29.77 34.87
C LYS A 637 -33.31 -31.25 34.73
N ALA A 638 -32.92 -32.05 35.71
CA ALA A 638 -33.26 -33.48 35.76
C ALA A 638 -34.44 -33.75 36.68
N ILE A 639 -35.18 -34.81 36.38
CA ILE A 639 -36.42 -35.20 37.06
C ILE A 639 -36.32 -36.65 37.53
N LYS A 640 -36.72 -36.89 38.78
CA LYS A 640 -36.86 -38.23 39.37
C LYS A 640 -38.33 -38.62 39.44
N VAL A 641 -38.65 -39.76 38.81
CA VAL A 641 -39.96 -40.39 38.85
C VAL A 641 -39.87 -41.68 39.69
N TRP A 642 -40.89 -41.91 40.51
CA TRP A 642 -41.06 -43.15 41.28
C TRP A 642 -42.41 -43.78 40.90
N GLU A 643 -42.36 -44.99 40.34
CA GLU A 643 -43.55 -45.78 40.04
C GLU A 643 -43.73 -46.85 41.12
N ASN A 644 -44.91 -46.83 41.78
CA ASN A 644 -45.31 -47.81 42.80
C ASN A 644 -44.37 -47.81 44.03
N GLY A 645 -44.57 -48.74 44.98
CA GLY A 645 -43.73 -48.88 46.18
C GLY A 645 -43.99 -47.86 47.30
N PRO A 646 -43.24 -47.95 48.42
CA PRO A 646 -43.52 -47.24 49.66
C PRO A 646 -43.47 -45.71 49.54
N SER A 647 -44.18 -45.03 50.43
CA SER A 647 -44.22 -43.56 50.50
C SER A 647 -42.87 -42.95 50.88
N GLU A 648 -42.08 -43.65 51.69
CA GLU A 648 -40.70 -43.28 51.98
C GLU A 648 -39.80 -43.77 50.83
N ARG A 649 -39.10 -42.83 50.18
CA ARG A 649 -38.21 -43.09 49.06
C ARG A 649 -36.75 -43.06 49.54
N PRO A 650 -35.92 -44.03 49.13
CA PRO A 650 -34.49 -43.97 49.44
C PRO A 650 -33.85 -42.78 48.73
N THR A 651 -32.88 -42.14 49.38
CA THR A 651 -32.06 -41.10 48.77
C THR A 651 -31.31 -41.67 47.57
N THR A 652 -31.28 -40.92 46.46
CA THR A 652 -30.43 -41.22 45.31
C THR A 652 -29.64 -39.98 44.90
N TRP A 653 -28.63 -40.15 44.05
CA TRP A 653 -27.85 -39.04 43.52
C TRP A 653 -27.91 -39.02 42.00
N PHE A 654 -27.86 -37.83 41.41
CA PHE A 654 -27.81 -37.64 39.97
C PHE A 654 -26.47 -37.06 39.53
N LYS A 655 -25.88 -37.65 38.49
CA LYS A 655 -24.65 -37.19 37.83
C LYS A 655 -24.96 -36.78 36.40
N LEU A 656 -24.49 -35.61 36.00
CA LEU A 656 -24.80 -35.01 34.69
C LEU A 656 -23.78 -35.42 33.63
N TYR A 657 -24.29 -35.82 32.47
CA TYR A 657 -23.53 -36.18 31.28
C TYR A 657 -23.90 -35.24 30.13
N ARG A 658 -22.96 -35.05 29.19
CA ARG A 658 -23.21 -34.39 27.89
C ARG A 658 -22.92 -35.35 26.76
N HIS A 659 -23.68 -35.22 25.68
CA HIS A 659 -23.47 -35.96 24.45
C HIS A 659 -22.35 -35.29 23.63
N ILE A 660 -21.36 -36.08 23.21
CA ILE A 660 -20.24 -35.66 22.36
C ILE A 660 -20.18 -36.47 21.07
N GLU A 661 -19.67 -35.88 20.00
CA GLU A 661 -19.34 -36.62 18.78
C GLU A 661 -18.09 -37.50 19.01
N ALA A 662 -18.11 -38.74 18.52
CA ALA A 662 -16.99 -39.66 18.65
C ALA A 662 -15.84 -39.24 17.70
N GLU A 663 -14.63 -39.04 18.24
CA GLU A 663 -13.46 -38.62 17.44
C GLU A 663 -13.00 -39.74 16.48
N GLY A 664 -13.44 -39.72 15.21
CA GLY A 664 -12.96 -40.69 14.22
C GLY A 664 -13.37 -40.49 12.76
N GLU A 665 -14.66 -40.31 12.47
CA GLU A 665 -15.17 -40.41 11.09
C GLU A 665 -15.99 -39.19 10.66
N THR A 666 -15.88 -38.80 9.39
CA THR A 666 -16.61 -37.66 8.82
C THR A 666 -17.95 -38.12 8.27
N ALA A 667 -19.04 -37.78 8.95
CA ALA A 667 -20.38 -38.15 8.52
C ALA A 667 -20.80 -37.43 7.22
N GLU A 668 -21.32 -38.18 6.25
CA GLU A 668 -22.17 -37.59 5.21
C GLU A 668 -23.55 -37.23 5.80
N ILE A 669 -24.26 -36.36 5.09
CA ILE A 669 -25.43 -35.64 5.62
C ILE A 669 -26.62 -36.60 5.88
N GLY A 670 -26.92 -36.89 7.15
CA GLY A 670 -28.27 -37.31 7.56
C GLY A 670 -28.44 -38.51 8.50
N GLU A 671 -27.37 -39.22 8.89
CA GLU A 671 -27.48 -40.36 9.83
C GLU A 671 -27.00 -39.99 11.25
N VAL A 672 -27.88 -40.18 12.24
CA VAL A 672 -27.57 -39.95 13.66
C VAL A 672 -26.86 -41.18 14.21
N PHE A 673 -25.53 -41.18 14.16
CA PHE A 673 -24.71 -42.14 14.89
C PHE A 673 -24.70 -41.81 16.39
N GLY A 674 -24.53 -42.85 17.23
CA GLY A 674 -24.69 -42.73 18.68
C GLY A 674 -23.60 -41.87 19.32
N ALA A 675 -23.98 -40.65 19.73
CA ALA A 675 -23.11 -39.76 20.49
C ALA A 675 -22.64 -40.40 21.81
N GLU A 676 -21.36 -40.28 22.11
CA GLU A 676 -20.76 -40.79 23.35
C GLU A 676 -21.12 -39.89 24.53
N LEU A 677 -21.12 -40.44 25.75
CA LEU A 677 -21.49 -39.70 26.97
C LEU A 677 -20.25 -39.31 27.78
N GLU A 678 -19.92 -38.03 27.77
CA GLU A 678 -18.89 -37.44 28.61
C GLU A 678 -19.50 -36.99 29.95
N GLU A 679 -18.77 -37.14 31.06
CA GLU A 679 -19.14 -36.50 32.33
C GLU A 679 -18.94 -34.99 32.20
N VAL A 680 -19.93 -34.18 32.61
CA VAL A 680 -19.82 -32.71 32.55
C VAL A 680 -18.88 -32.23 33.66
N PRO A 681 -17.64 -31.78 33.37
CA PRO A 681 -16.62 -31.63 34.42
C PRO A 681 -16.92 -30.51 35.42
N GLU A 682 -17.73 -29.52 35.03
CA GLU A 682 -18.21 -28.43 35.87
C GLU A 682 -19.47 -28.79 36.70
N ALA A 683 -20.07 -29.97 36.51
CA ALA A 683 -21.31 -30.36 37.16
C ALA A 683 -21.09 -31.23 38.41
N GLU A 684 -21.40 -30.66 39.59
CA GLU A 684 -21.45 -31.42 40.85
C GLU A 684 -22.50 -32.54 40.80
N ILE A 685 -22.21 -33.68 41.42
CA ILE A 685 -23.24 -34.69 41.73
C ILE A 685 -24.28 -34.07 42.67
N LYS A 686 -25.58 -34.25 42.39
CA LYS A 686 -26.68 -33.69 43.20
C LYS A 686 -27.40 -34.77 43.97
N GLU A 687 -27.64 -34.54 45.25
CA GLU A 687 -28.43 -35.42 46.13
C GLU A 687 -29.94 -35.18 45.93
N LEU A 688 -30.70 -36.26 45.87
CA LEU A 688 -32.16 -36.29 45.86
C LEU A 688 -32.65 -37.07 47.09
N PRO A 689 -32.75 -36.41 48.26
CA PRO A 689 -33.29 -37.03 49.47
C PRO A 689 -34.79 -37.28 49.34
N CYS A 690 -35.34 -38.14 50.21
CA CYS A 690 -36.76 -38.52 50.21
C CYS A 690 -37.71 -37.32 50.00
N GLY A 691 -38.49 -37.38 48.92
CA GLY A 691 -39.45 -36.33 48.53
C GLY A 691 -38.93 -35.30 47.51
N VAL A 692 -37.63 -35.25 47.22
CA VAL A 692 -37.07 -34.42 46.13
C VAL A 692 -37.20 -35.14 44.79
N THR A 693 -37.86 -34.49 43.83
CA THR A 693 -38.13 -35.06 42.49
C THR A 693 -37.48 -34.28 41.34
N GLU A 694 -36.73 -33.22 41.63
CA GLU A 694 -36.02 -32.44 40.60
C GLU A 694 -34.74 -31.80 41.14
N VAL A 695 -33.73 -31.68 40.26
CA VAL A 695 -32.48 -30.97 40.51
C VAL A 695 -32.07 -30.17 39.27
N VAL A 696 -31.33 -29.08 39.47
CA VAL A 696 -30.92 -28.17 38.40
C VAL A 696 -29.42 -27.86 38.50
N TRP A 697 -28.74 -27.87 37.36
CA TRP A 697 -27.40 -27.32 37.16
C TRP A 697 -27.48 -26.06 36.31
N THR A 698 -26.66 -25.07 36.62
CA THR A 698 -26.63 -23.75 35.97
C THR A 698 -25.19 -23.27 35.83
N GLY A 699 -24.88 -22.54 34.76
CA GLY A 699 -23.52 -22.10 34.50
C GLY A 699 -22.71 -23.11 33.68
N LEU A 700 -23.40 -24.03 33.00
CA LEU A 700 -22.80 -25.08 32.20
C LEU A 700 -22.27 -24.53 30.88
N THR A 701 -21.20 -25.13 30.36
CA THR A 701 -20.73 -24.89 28.99
C THR A 701 -21.84 -25.25 28.00
N ARG A 702 -22.28 -24.31 27.17
CA ARG A 702 -23.37 -24.51 26.22
C ARG A 702 -22.95 -25.24 24.95
N THR A 703 -21.72 -24.99 24.48
CA THR A 703 -21.25 -25.52 23.19
C THR A 703 -19.93 -26.27 23.28
N ASP A 704 -19.74 -27.22 22.37
CA ASP A 704 -18.42 -27.77 22.05
C ASP A 704 -17.46 -26.68 21.49
N LYS A 705 -16.24 -27.10 21.17
CA LYS A 705 -15.23 -26.22 20.56
C LYS A 705 -15.66 -25.68 19.19
N TYR A 706 -16.47 -26.42 18.44
CA TYR A 706 -16.97 -26.02 17.12
C TYR A 706 -18.25 -25.18 17.17
N GLY A 707 -18.79 -24.88 18.35
CA GLY A 707 -20.00 -24.09 18.53
C GLY A 707 -21.31 -24.88 18.46
N ASN A 708 -21.27 -26.21 18.38
CA ASN A 708 -22.46 -27.07 18.45
C ASN A 708 -23.00 -27.11 19.88
N GLU A 709 -24.30 -26.98 20.09
CA GLU A 709 -24.89 -26.99 21.44
C GLU A 709 -24.91 -28.40 22.05
N TYR A 710 -24.48 -28.52 23.30
CA TYR A 710 -24.48 -29.80 24.03
C TYR A 710 -25.89 -30.21 24.43
N ASN A 711 -26.26 -31.45 24.08
CA ASN A 711 -27.39 -32.13 24.69
C ASN A 711 -26.95 -32.74 26.02
N PHE A 712 -27.76 -32.60 27.07
CA PHE A 712 -27.49 -33.13 28.41
C PHE A 712 -28.36 -34.34 28.74
N SER A 713 -27.79 -35.28 29.48
CA SER A 713 -28.49 -36.44 30.05
C SER A 713 -28.00 -36.72 31.47
N VAL A 714 -28.69 -37.59 32.21
CA VAL A 714 -28.45 -37.83 33.63
C VAL A 714 -28.40 -39.33 33.93
N LYS A 715 -27.58 -39.72 34.91
CA LYS A 715 -27.58 -41.08 35.47
C LYS A 715 -27.80 -41.06 36.98
N GLU A 716 -28.44 -42.10 37.48
CA GLU A 716 -28.61 -42.36 38.91
C GLU A 716 -27.40 -43.10 39.48
N VAL A 717 -26.80 -42.48 40.50
CA VAL A 717 -25.56 -42.89 41.14
C VAL A 717 -25.69 -42.89 42.67
N ASP A 718 -24.68 -43.45 43.33
CA ASP A 718 -24.47 -43.30 44.77
C ASP A 718 -23.76 -41.97 45.11
N ALA A 719 -23.49 -41.73 46.39
CA ALA A 719 -22.82 -40.51 46.85
C ALA A 719 -21.36 -40.38 46.33
N GLU A 720 -20.73 -41.51 46.01
CA GLU A 720 -19.39 -41.62 45.43
C GLU A 720 -19.38 -41.48 43.89
N GLY A 721 -20.54 -41.55 43.24
CA GLY A 721 -20.70 -41.39 41.79
C GLY A 721 -20.65 -42.67 40.96
N ASN A 722 -20.79 -43.85 41.58
CA ASN A 722 -20.90 -45.15 40.89
C ASN A 722 -22.35 -45.43 40.46
N ASP A 723 -22.53 -46.30 39.45
CA ASP A 723 -23.87 -46.72 39.00
C ASP A 723 -24.68 -47.36 40.14
N PHE A 724 -25.87 -46.81 40.42
CA PHE A 724 -26.69 -47.19 41.57
C PHE A 724 -28.12 -47.54 41.17
N VAL A 725 -28.71 -48.50 41.89
CA VAL A 725 -30.13 -48.82 41.90
C VAL A 725 -30.52 -49.13 43.35
N PRO A 726 -31.53 -48.45 43.93
CA PRO A 726 -32.01 -48.78 45.26
C PRO A 726 -32.63 -50.18 45.34
N GLU A 727 -32.49 -50.84 46.49
CA GLU A 727 -33.02 -52.17 46.74
C GLU A 727 -34.55 -52.24 46.54
N SER A 728 -35.04 -53.33 45.95
CA SER A 728 -36.44 -53.50 45.50
C SER A 728 -36.94 -52.49 44.46
N TYR A 729 -36.04 -51.88 43.66
CA TYR A 729 -36.41 -51.11 42.47
C TYR A 729 -35.66 -51.58 41.21
N ALA A 730 -36.25 -51.30 40.05
CA ALA A 730 -35.56 -51.32 38.76
C ALA A 730 -35.56 -49.90 38.17
N LYS A 731 -34.41 -49.40 37.71
CA LYS A 731 -34.28 -48.07 37.12
C LYS A 731 -34.40 -48.07 35.60
N SER A 732 -34.80 -46.93 35.05
CA SER A 732 -34.74 -46.57 33.63
C SER A 732 -34.27 -45.12 33.53
N GLU A 733 -33.34 -44.85 32.62
CA GLU A 733 -32.71 -43.53 32.41
C GLU A 733 -33.00 -43.09 30.97
N ASP A 734 -33.67 -41.95 30.79
CA ASP A 734 -34.03 -41.40 29.48
C ASP A 734 -33.82 -39.88 29.47
N GLY A 735 -32.79 -39.44 28.73
CA GLY A 735 -32.35 -38.04 28.69
C GLY A 735 -32.08 -37.49 30.10
N LEU A 736 -32.90 -36.53 30.53
CA LEU A 736 -32.84 -35.90 31.86
C LEU A 736 -33.85 -36.49 32.87
N THR A 737 -34.47 -37.64 32.59
CA THR A 737 -35.44 -38.29 33.48
C THR A 737 -34.93 -39.65 33.94
N VAL A 738 -34.95 -39.90 35.26
CA VAL A 738 -34.77 -41.25 35.82
C VAL A 738 -36.07 -41.73 36.44
N THR A 739 -36.52 -42.93 36.06
CA THR A 739 -37.71 -43.58 36.61
C THR A 739 -37.32 -44.84 37.36
N ASN A 740 -37.68 -44.95 38.65
CA ASN A 740 -37.55 -46.19 39.42
C ASN A 740 -38.91 -46.84 39.61
N ARG A 741 -39.07 -48.07 39.14
CA ARG A 741 -40.24 -48.91 39.33
C ARG A 741 -40.00 -49.86 40.50
N TYR A 742 -40.90 -49.87 41.49
CA TYR A 742 -40.85 -50.82 42.59
C TYR A 742 -41.04 -52.25 42.09
N VAL A 743 -40.19 -53.16 42.58
CA VAL A 743 -40.21 -54.59 42.30
C VAL A 743 -40.61 -55.29 43.60
N ILE A 744 -41.78 -55.93 43.61
CA ILE A 744 -42.28 -56.65 44.79
C ILE A 744 -41.34 -57.83 45.08
N PRO A 745 -40.75 -57.92 46.28
CA PRO A 745 -39.90 -59.05 46.64
C PRO A 745 -40.71 -60.31 46.97
N GLU A 746 -40.15 -61.47 46.65
CA GLU A 746 -40.73 -62.78 46.97
C GLU A 746 -40.17 -63.35 48.28
N ILE A 747 -41.01 -64.03 49.04
CA ILE A 747 -40.67 -64.76 50.27
C ILE A 747 -41.17 -66.22 50.22
N SER A 748 -40.81 -66.98 51.25
CA SER A 748 -41.37 -68.31 51.52
C SER A 748 -41.90 -68.38 52.94
N VAL A 749 -42.94 -69.20 53.13
CA VAL A 749 -43.66 -69.36 54.40
C VAL A 749 -43.81 -70.85 54.68
N THR A 750 -43.47 -71.28 55.90
CA THR A 750 -43.55 -72.69 56.30
C THR A 750 -44.63 -72.90 57.35
N GLY A 751 -45.64 -73.69 57.01
CA GLY A 751 -46.65 -74.18 57.95
C GLY A 751 -46.20 -75.50 58.58
N THR A 752 -46.49 -75.68 59.88
CA THR A 752 -46.11 -76.88 60.64
C THR A 752 -47.33 -77.52 61.30
N LYS A 753 -47.41 -78.85 61.28
CA LYS A 753 -48.39 -79.64 62.02
C LYS A 753 -47.72 -80.30 63.22
N VAL A 754 -48.39 -80.28 64.37
CA VAL A 754 -47.96 -80.92 65.62
C VAL A 754 -49.10 -81.79 66.16
N TRP A 755 -48.73 -82.89 66.80
CA TRP A 755 -49.65 -83.84 67.42
C TRP A 755 -49.25 -84.09 68.88
N GLU A 756 -50.18 -83.89 69.81
CA GLU A 756 -50.00 -84.18 71.23
C GLU A 756 -50.86 -85.39 71.63
N GLY A 757 -50.21 -86.55 71.75
CA GLY A 757 -50.84 -87.80 72.17
C GLY A 757 -51.73 -88.47 71.11
N GLY A 758 -52.53 -89.43 71.59
CA GLY A 758 -53.40 -90.31 70.82
C GLY A 758 -52.66 -91.37 70.01
N PRO A 759 -53.41 -92.25 69.31
CA PRO A 759 -52.90 -93.44 68.65
C PRO A 759 -51.64 -93.20 67.83
N LYS A 760 -50.70 -94.14 67.84
CA LYS A 760 -49.40 -94.02 67.16
C LYS A 760 -49.55 -93.53 65.71
N ASP A 761 -50.45 -94.16 64.97
CA ASP A 761 -50.76 -93.82 63.58
C ASP A 761 -51.72 -92.63 63.58
N LYS A 762 -51.33 -91.53 62.93
CA LYS A 762 -52.09 -90.26 62.87
C LYS A 762 -52.85 -90.16 61.55
N PRO A 763 -54.06 -89.57 61.53
CA PRO A 763 -54.80 -89.35 60.29
C PRO A 763 -54.12 -88.24 59.47
N ALA A 764 -54.23 -88.33 58.14
CA ALA A 764 -53.87 -87.24 57.25
C ALA A 764 -54.81 -86.03 57.46
N ILE A 765 -54.29 -84.82 57.27
CA ILE A 765 -55.01 -83.56 57.43
C ILE A 765 -54.71 -82.62 56.26
N GLU A 766 -55.61 -81.68 55.99
CA GLU A 766 -55.40 -80.64 54.97
C GLU A 766 -55.07 -79.31 55.62
N LEU A 767 -53.96 -78.70 55.21
CA LEU A 767 -53.44 -77.45 55.73
C LEU A 767 -53.61 -76.33 54.69
N GLN A 768 -54.46 -75.34 55.00
CA GLN A 768 -54.75 -74.19 54.14
C GLN A 768 -53.85 -73.01 54.51
N LEU A 769 -53.24 -72.37 53.50
CA LEU A 769 -52.56 -71.07 53.65
C LEU A 769 -53.58 -69.93 53.53
N TYR A 770 -53.38 -68.87 54.30
CA TYR A 770 -54.15 -67.63 54.27
C TYR A 770 -53.21 -66.44 54.03
N LYS A 771 -53.69 -65.42 53.31
CA LYS A 771 -53.02 -64.15 53.02
C LYS A 771 -53.93 -63.00 53.46
N ASP A 772 -53.45 -62.15 54.36
CA ASP A 772 -54.22 -61.10 55.05
C ASP A 772 -55.54 -61.59 55.70
N GLY A 773 -55.65 -62.90 55.97
CA GLY A 773 -56.82 -63.55 56.56
C GLY A 773 -57.81 -64.18 55.57
N GLU A 774 -57.60 -64.03 54.25
CA GLU A 774 -58.37 -64.74 53.22
C GLU A 774 -57.63 -65.99 52.73
N THR A 775 -58.36 -67.03 52.30
CA THR A 775 -57.79 -68.30 51.81
C THR A 775 -56.95 -68.07 50.55
N PHE A 776 -55.68 -68.52 50.58
CA PHE A 776 -54.72 -68.28 49.50
C PHE A 776 -54.15 -69.60 48.96
N GLY A 777 -54.53 -69.97 47.74
CA GLY A 777 -54.20 -71.26 47.12
C GLY A 777 -55.08 -72.41 47.63
N GLU A 778 -54.87 -73.59 47.06
CA GLU A 778 -55.55 -74.83 47.49
C GLU A 778 -54.95 -75.37 48.82
N PRO A 779 -55.71 -76.14 49.62
CA PRO A 779 -55.17 -76.86 50.77
C PRO A 779 -54.08 -77.86 50.40
N VAL A 780 -53.15 -78.11 51.33
CA VAL A 780 -52.08 -79.10 51.16
C VAL A 780 -52.26 -80.26 52.14
N THR A 781 -52.36 -81.49 51.63
CA THR A 781 -52.47 -82.70 52.47
C THR A 781 -51.14 -83.02 53.13
N LEU A 782 -51.14 -83.23 54.45
CA LEU A 782 -50.02 -83.73 55.24
C LEU A 782 -50.40 -85.05 55.92
N ASP A 783 -49.56 -86.08 55.83
CA ASP A 783 -49.81 -87.41 56.41
C ASP A 783 -48.66 -87.95 57.29
N GLY A 784 -47.53 -87.24 57.31
CA GLY A 784 -46.36 -87.61 58.11
C GLY A 784 -45.38 -88.57 57.44
N THR A 785 -45.55 -88.87 56.15
CA THR A 785 -44.57 -89.61 55.34
C THR A 785 -43.36 -88.74 54.96
N GLU A 786 -42.39 -89.32 54.26
CA GLU A 786 -41.28 -88.55 53.66
C GLU A 786 -41.72 -87.70 52.45
N GLU A 787 -42.87 -88.02 51.81
CA GLU A 787 -43.42 -87.26 50.68
C GLU A 787 -44.33 -86.10 51.13
N THR A 788 -45.16 -86.33 52.15
CA THR A 788 -46.06 -85.33 52.75
C THR A 788 -45.87 -85.24 54.27
N PRO A 789 -44.68 -84.78 54.74
CA PRO A 789 -44.36 -84.67 56.17
C PRO A 789 -45.23 -83.63 56.89
N TRP A 790 -45.13 -83.58 58.23
CA TRP A 790 -45.86 -82.62 59.07
C TRP A 790 -45.38 -81.15 58.94
N THR A 791 -44.80 -80.77 57.81
CA THR A 791 -44.37 -79.40 57.47
C THR A 791 -44.50 -79.18 55.97
N TYR A 792 -44.96 -78.00 55.56
CA TYR A 792 -44.97 -77.61 54.14
C TYR A 792 -44.55 -76.16 53.97
N THR A 793 -43.83 -75.87 52.88
CA THR A 793 -43.30 -74.54 52.56
C THR A 793 -43.85 -74.05 51.23
N TRP A 794 -44.64 -72.99 51.26
CA TRP A 794 -45.01 -72.22 50.08
C TRP A 794 -43.86 -71.27 49.72
N VAL A 795 -43.54 -71.15 48.43
CA VAL A 795 -42.43 -70.33 47.89
C VAL A 795 -42.93 -69.42 46.77
N GLY A 796 -42.24 -68.32 46.51
CA GLY A 796 -42.66 -67.34 45.50
C GLY A 796 -43.89 -66.53 45.92
N LEU A 797 -44.06 -66.32 47.22
CA LEU A 797 -45.14 -65.52 47.77
C LEU A 797 -44.75 -64.04 47.76
N GLU A 798 -45.61 -63.16 47.26
CA GLU A 798 -45.42 -61.70 47.38
C GLU A 798 -45.24 -61.32 48.86
N ALA A 799 -44.18 -60.59 49.20
CA ALA A 799 -43.98 -60.07 50.56
C ALA A 799 -44.84 -58.82 50.82
N THR A 800 -45.05 -58.00 49.80
CA THR A 800 -45.72 -56.68 49.88
C THR A 800 -46.73 -56.48 48.75
N ASP A 801 -47.69 -55.58 48.97
CA ASP A 801 -48.53 -55.05 47.92
C ASP A 801 -47.76 -54.10 46.98
N ILE A 802 -48.43 -53.62 45.93
CA ILE A 802 -47.86 -52.68 44.96
C ILE A 802 -47.41 -51.34 45.57
N ASN A 803 -47.82 -51.01 46.80
CA ASN A 803 -47.44 -49.82 47.54
C ASN A 803 -46.38 -50.11 48.62
N GLY A 804 -45.83 -51.32 48.69
CA GLY A 804 -44.83 -51.72 49.70
C GLY A 804 -45.41 -52.05 51.08
N LYS A 805 -46.73 -52.23 51.23
CA LYS A 805 -47.35 -52.67 52.49
C LYS A 805 -47.27 -54.19 52.60
N GLU A 806 -46.68 -54.69 53.68
CA GLU A 806 -46.49 -56.13 53.92
C GLU A 806 -47.81 -56.94 53.95
N TYR A 807 -47.74 -58.17 53.46
CA TYR A 807 -48.79 -59.18 53.56
C TYR A 807 -48.54 -60.11 54.75
N ILE A 808 -49.60 -60.43 55.51
CA ILE A 808 -49.54 -61.35 56.64
C ILE A 808 -49.98 -62.74 56.17
N TYR A 809 -49.12 -63.74 56.35
CA TYR A 809 -49.41 -65.13 56.02
C TYR A 809 -49.59 -65.99 57.28
N THR A 810 -50.65 -66.79 57.31
CA THR A 810 -50.97 -67.74 58.39
C THR A 810 -51.52 -69.05 57.81
N VAL A 811 -51.55 -70.13 58.58
CA VAL A 811 -52.13 -71.41 58.17
C VAL A 811 -53.19 -71.89 59.16
N ASP A 812 -54.15 -72.66 58.67
CA ASP A 812 -55.06 -73.43 59.53
C ASP A 812 -55.42 -74.78 58.89
N GLU A 813 -55.74 -75.76 59.72
CA GLU A 813 -56.25 -77.08 59.31
C GLU A 813 -57.73 -76.99 58.93
N VAL A 814 -58.08 -77.50 57.74
CA VAL A 814 -59.43 -77.39 57.15
C VAL A 814 -60.50 -78.08 58.00
N GLU A 815 -60.22 -79.31 58.45
CA GLU A 815 -61.11 -80.09 59.33
C GLU A 815 -60.28 -80.79 60.41
N THR A 816 -60.75 -80.73 61.67
CA THR A 816 -60.05 -81.33 62.81
C THR A 816 -60.55 -82.75 63.06
N PRO A 817 -59.67 -83.78 62.99
CA PRO A 817 -60.08 -85.18 63.13
C PRO A 817 -60.73 -85.53 64.47
N GLU A 818 -61.58 -86.58 64.45
CA GLU A 818 -62.29 -87.05 65.64
C GLU A 818 -61.35 -87.35 66.82
N ASN A 819 -61.81 -87.01 68.03
CA ASN A 819 -61.08 -87.22 69.30
C ASN A 819 -59.80 -86.38 69.43
N TYR A 820 -59.67 -85.30 68.65
CA TYR A 820 -58.64 -84.27 68.81
C TYR A 820 -59.25 -82.87 68.99
N VAL A 821 -58.51 -81.97 69.64
CA VAL A 821 -58.82 -80.55 69.75
C VAL A 821 -57.67 -79.74 69.14
N LYS A 822 -58.00 -78.83 68.23
CA LYS A 822 -57.06 -77.99 67.48
C LYS A 822 -56.70 -76.69 68.20
N THR A 823 -55.45 -76.28 68.10
CA THR A 823 -54.93 -74.97 68.53
C THR A 823 -53.92 -74.41 67.51
N LEU A 824 -53.70 -73.10 67.52
CA LEU A 824 -52.77 -72.38 66.65
C LEU A 824 -51.68 -71.66 67.48
N SER A 825 -50.48 -71.51 66.92
CA SER A 825 -49.40 -70.71 67.51
C SER A 825 -49.64 -69.19 67.39
N GLU A 826 -48.89 -68.39 68.15
CA GLU A 826 -49.03 -66.92 68.21
C GLU A 826 -48.89 -66.22 66.84
N HIS A 827 -48.09 -66.78 65.94
CA HIS A 827 -47.92 -66.29 64.56
C HIS A 827 -48.76 -67.05 63.53
N GLY A 828 -49.64 -67.96 63.96
CA GLY A 828 -50.53 -68.72 63.07
C GLY A 828 -49.82 -69.66 62.10
N LEU A 829 -48.53 -70.00 62.30
CA LEU A 829 -47.75 -70.88 61.40
C LEU A 829 -47.59 -72.32 61.93
N THR A 830 -48.28 -72.67 63.02
CA THR A 830 -48.25 -74.01 63.60
C THR A 830 -49.63 -74.41 64.08
N VAL A 831 -50.09 -75.59 63.66
CA VAL A 831 -51.35 -76.20 64.08
C VAL A 831 -51.05 -77.38 65.00
N THR A 832 -51.53 -77.35 66.24
CA THR A 832 -51.35 -78.45 67.21
C THR A 832 -52.68 -79.12 67.51
N ASN A 833 -52.76 -80.44 67.31
CA ASN A 833 -53.92 -81.25 67.71
C ASN A 833 -53.60 -82.10 68.94
N THR A 834 -54.34 -81.87 70.02
CA THR A 834 -54.20 -82.58 71.30
C THR A 834 -55.30 -83.62 71.45
N TYR A 835 -54.93 -84.86 71.78
CA TYR A 835 -55.86 -86.00 71.88
C TYR A 835 -56.78 -85.93 73.10
N VAL A 836 -58.01 -86.41 72.94
CA VAL A 836 -59.03 -86.52 74.00
C VAL A 836 -59.60 -87.93 74.00
N SER A 837 -59.47 -88.66 75.12
CA SER A 837 -59.96 -90.04 75.23
C SER A 837 -61.50 -90.13 75.12
N PRO A 838 -62.06 -91.01 74.27
CA PRO A 838 -63.49 -91.29 74.23
C PRO A 838 -63.99 -91.83 75.57
N LYS A 839 -65.30 -91.67 75.86
CA LYS A 839 -65.92 -92.14 77.11
C LYS A 839 -66.75 -93.42 76.93
N ILE A 840 -66.81 -94.24 77.98
CA ILE A 840 -67.63 -95.46 78.07
C ILE A 840 -68.37 -95.57 79.42
N GLU A 841 -69.27 -96.55 79.47
CA GLU A 841 -69.93 -97.02 80.69
C GLU A 841 -69.65 -98.53 80.88
N ILE A 842 -69.58 -98.99 82.12
CA ILE A 842 -69.35 -100.40 82.48
C ILE A 842 -70.40 -100.83 83.50
N THR A 843 -71.10 -101.94 83.24
CA THR A 843 -72.12 -102.50 84.15
C THR A 843 -71.60 -103.77 84.81
N GLY A 844 -71.54 -103.75 86.15
CA GLY A 844 -71.25 -104.91 86.98
C GLY A 844 -72.52 -105.57 87.52
N ASN A 845 -72.55 -106.89 87.57
CA ASN A 845 -73.75 -107.68 87.89
C ASN A 845 -73.57 -108.55 89.15
N LYS A 846 -74.67 -108.86 89.83
CA LYS A 846 -74.70 -109.68 91.04
C LYS A 846 -75.76 -110.78 90.96
N VAL A 847 -75.30 -112.02 91.17
CA VAL A 847 -76.13 -113.23 91.22
C VAL A 847 -76.03 -113.89 92.60
N TRP A 848 -77.12 -114.55 93.01
CA TRP A 848 -77.25 -115.26 94.27
C TRP A 848 -77.84 -116.65 94.03
N ILE A 849 -77.20 -117.70 94.55
CA ILE A 849 -77.59 -119.11 94.37
C ILE A 849 -77.87 -119.73 95.74
N GLY A 850 -79.04 -120.36 95.90
CA GLY A 850 -79.47 -121.02 97.14
C GLY A 850 -79.78 -120.09 98.32
N ALA A 851 -79.67 -118.77 98.15
CA ALA A 851 -79.87 -117.77 99.19
C ALA A 851 -81.29 -117.78 99.80
N PRO A 852 -81.44 -117.46 101.10
CA PRO A 852 -82.73 -117.10 101.69
C PRO A 852 -83.44 -115.92 100.99
N LEU A 853 -84.69 -115.67 101.39
CA LEU A 853 -85.52 -114.60 100.84
C LEU A 853 -84.86 -113.22 101.02
N GLU A 854 -84.51 -112.88 102.26
CA GLU A 854 -83.68 -111.71 102.59
C GLU A 854 -82.21 -112.00 102.24
N LYS A 855 -81.54 -111.02 101.64
CA LYS A 855 -80.14 -111.10 101.20
C LYS A 855 -79.34 -110.00 101.89
N PRO A 856 -78.09 -110.28 102.29
CA PRO A 856 -77.23 -109.26 102.88
C PRO A 856 -76.85 -108.18 101.84
N ASP A 857 -76.72 -106.94 102.31
CA ASP A 857 -76.02 -105.88 101.59
C ASP A 857 -74.56 -106.27 101.32
N ILE A 858 -74.01 -105.80 100.21
CA ILE A 858 -72.64 -106.07 99.73
C ILE A 858 -72.05 -104.81 99.09
N GLU A 859 -70.76 -104.84 98.72
CA GLU A 859 -70.08 -103.77 97.98
C GLU A 859 -69.33 -104.33 96.76
N LEU A 860 -69.53 -103.72 95.59
CA LEU A 860 -68.81 -104.04 94.34
C LEU A 860 -67.72 -102.99 94.08
N GLN A 861 -66.47 -103.43 93.95
CA GLN A 861 -65.33 -102.63 93.53
C GLN A 861 -65.14 -102.76 92.02
N LEU A 862 -65.03 -101.63 91.31
CA LEU A 862 -64.55 -101.60 89.92
C LEU A 862 -63.01 -101.63 89.91
N PHE A 863 -62.43 -102.31 88.92
CA PHE A 863 -60.99 -102.35 88.66
C PHE A 863 -60.73 -101.85 87.24
N ARG A 864 -59.63 -101.11 87.04
CA ARG A 864 -59.12 -100.65 85.75
C ARG A 864 -57.70 -101.19 85.55
N ASN A 865 -57.47 -101.94 84.48
CA ASN A 865 -56.25 -102.70 84.20
C ASN A 865 -55.78 -103.61 85.36
N GLY A 866 -56.70 -104.05 86.21
CA GLY A 866 -56.42 -104.92 87.37
C GLY A 866 -56.13 -104.18 88.68
N GLU A 867 -56.05 -102.84 88.69
CA GLU A 867 -55.97 -102.03 89.92
C GLU A 867 -57.35 -101.48 90.32
N ALA A 868 -57.62 -101.35 91.61
CA ALA A 868 -58.91 -100.84 92.10
C ALA A 868 -59.13 -99.39 91.65
N TYR A 869 -60.28 -99.10 91.05
CA TYR A 869 -60.59 -97.84 90.39
C TYR A 869 -61.90 -97.24 90.91
N GLY A 870 -61.77 -96.13 91.66
CA GLY A 870 -62.86 -95.56 92.46
C GLY A 870 -63.08 -96.33 93.77
N ASP A 871 -63.98 -95.83 94.62
CA ASP A 871 -64.37 -96.49 95.86
C ASP A 871 -65.36 -97.66 95.61
N PRO A 872 -65.46 -98.66 96.52
CA PRO A 872 -66.47 -99.71 96.46
C PRO A 872 -67.91 -99.13 96.49
N VAL A 873 -68.80 -99.70 95.69
CA VAL A 873 -70.20 -99.24 95.57
C VAL A 873 -71.16 -100.25 96.22
N PRO A 874 -72.00 -99.83 97.19
CA PRO A 874 -72.89 -100.74 97.89
C PRO A 874 -74.12 -101.16 97.05
N LEU A 875 -74.32 -102.47 96.88
CA LEU A 875 -75.57 -103.05 96.39
C LEU A 875 -76.38 -103.51 97.60
N LYS A 876 -77.58 -102.94 97.74
CA LYS A 876 -78.45 -103.13 98.90
C LYS A 876 -79.79 -103.77 98.52
N ASP A 877 -80.51 -104.30 99.50
CA ASP A 877 -81.88 -104.83 99.35
C ASP A 877 -82.03 -105.85 98.19
N GLY A 878 -81.00 -106.69 98.00
CA GLY A 878 -81.00 -107.73 96.97
C GLY A 878 -80.82 -107.25 95.51
N ALA A 879 -80.39 -106.00 95.28
CA ALA A 879 -80.09 -105.47 93.96
C ALA A 879 -79.08 -106.34 93.17
N THR A 880 -79.25 -106.41 91.84
CA THR A 880 -78.52 -107.36 90.97
C THR A 880 -77.54 -106.72 89.99
N SER A 881 -77.35 -105.39 90.01
CA SER A 881 -76.42 -104.70 89.09
C SER A 881 -76.12 -103.26 89.51
N TYR A 882 -74.98 -102.72 89.06
CA TYR A 882 -74.61 -101.30 89.12
C TYR A 882 -73.81 -100.90 87.87
N THR A 883 -73.86 -99.62 87.48
CA THR A 883 -73.16 -99.09 86.29
C THR A 883 -72.31 -97.88 86.64
N TRP A 884 -71.06 -97.88 86.19
CA TRP A 884 -70.15 -96.73 86.25
C TRP A 884 -70.12 -96.03 84.89
N THR A 885 -70.23 -94.70 84.86
CA THR A 885 -70.25 -93.86 83.65
C THR A 885 -68.98 -93.00 83.53
N ASP A 886 -68.82 -92.29 82.41
CA ASP A 886 -67.76 -91.30 82.15
C ASP A 886 -66.32 -91.84 82.25
N LEU A 887 -66.18 -93.17 82.16
CA LEU A 887 -64.93 -93.90 82.17
C LEU A 887 -64.15 -93.64 80.87
N ASP A 888 -62.84 -93.46 80.94
CA ASP A 888 -62.00 -93.36 79.75
C ASP A 888 -62.00 -94.68 78.96
N LEU A 889 -62.16 -94.63 77.64
CA LEU A 889 -61.95 -95.79 76.78
C LEU A 889 -60.47 -96.13 76.67
N THR A 890 -59.62 -95.10 76.54
CA THR A 890 -58.17 -95.25 76.34
C THR A 890 -57.37 -94.37 77.29
N ASP A 891 -56.09 -94.69 77.44
CA ASP A 891 -55.09 -93.73 77.91
C ASP A 891 -54.77 -92.65 76.85
N MET A 892 -53.81 -91.78 77.17
CA MET A 892 -53.36 -90.68 76.30
C MET A 892 -52.54 -91.13 75.09
N ASP A 893 -52.14 -92.40 75.00
CA ASP A 893 -51.47 -92.99 73.83
C ASP A 893 -52.47 -93.73 72.91
N GLY A 894 -53.76 -93.75 73.28
CA GLY A 894 -54.84 -94.41 72.54
C GLY A 894 -54.98 -95.91 72.86
N VAL A 895 -54.32 -96.42 73.89
CA VAL A 895 -54.42 -97.84 74.29
C VAL A 895 -55.64 -98.05 75.19
N LYS A 896 -56.47 -99.05 74.88
CA LYS A 896 -57.73 -99.28 75.59
C LYS A 896 -57.54 -99.76 77.04
N TYR A 897 -58.31 -99.17 77.95
CA TYR A 897 -58.45 -99.68 79.31
C TYR A 897 -59.32 -100.95 79.36
N VAL A 898 -58.94 -101.88 80.23
CA VAL A 898 -59.71 -103.09 80.57
C VAL A 898 -60.38 -102.87 81.92
N TYR A 899 -61.67 -103.18 82.03
CA TYR A 899 -62.45 -103.00 83.25
C TYR A 899 -63.07 -104.33 83.71
N THR A 900 -62.97 -104.60 85.02
CA THR A 900 -63.57 -105.77 85.70
C THR A 900 -64.11 -105.35 87.08
N ILE A 901 -64.89 -106.21 87.74
CA ILE A 901 -65.39 -105.98 89.11
C ILE A 901 -64.94 -107.09 90.06
N ASP A 902 -65.01 -106.83 91.36
CA ASP A 902 -65.09 -107.87 92.38
C ASP A 902 -65.93 -107.41 93.60
N GLU A 903 -66.45 -108.34 94.39
CA GLU A 903 -67.14 -108.06 95.65
C GLU A 903 -66.14 -107.87 96.79
N ALA A 904 -66.14 -106.69 97.42
CA ALA A 904 -65.13 -106.29 98.41
C ALA A 904 -65.18 -107.13 99.69
N VAL A 905 -66.37 -107.58 100.12
CA VAL A 905 -66.56 -108.41 101.32
C VAL A 905 -67.62 -109.48 101.05
N VAL A 906 -67.24 -110.76 101.19
CA VAL A 906 -68.17 -111.90 101.05
C VAL A 906 -68.97 -112.09 102.35
N PRO A 907 -70.31 -112.12 102.31
CA PRO A 907 -71.12 -112.33 103.51
C PRO A 907 -70.95 -113.73 104.13
N ARG A 908 -71.16 -113.83 105.45
CA ARG A 908 -71.08 -115.09 106.20
C ARG A 908 -72.08 -116.13 105.65
N ALA A 909 -71.64 -117.40 105.61
CA ALA A 909 -72.35 -118.54 105.02
C ALA A 909 -72.55 -118.47 103.49
N TYR A 910 -71.75 -117.64 102.79
CA TYR A 910 -71.61 -117.65 101.34
C TYR A 910 -70.16 -117.88 100.91
N TRP A 911 -69.98 -118.35 99.67
CA TRP A 911 -68.73 -118.26 98.92
C TRP A 911 -69.00 -117.61 97.55
N LYS A 912 -68.04 -116.83 97.03
CA LYS A 912 -68.16 -116.10 95.76
C LYS A 912 -67.39 -116.75 94.60
N THR A 913 -67.84 -116.44 93.38
CA THR A 913 -67.14 -116.66 92.12
C THR A 913 -67.36 -115.47 91.18
N LEU A 914 -66.50 -115.34 90.16
CA LEU A 914 -66.61 -114.37 89.08
C LEU A 914 -66.91 -115.07 87.74
N SER A 915 -67.55 -114.36 86.82
CA SER A 915 -67.66 -114.75 85.40
C SER A 915 -66.34 -114.56 84.64
N GLU A 916 -66.21 -115.19 83.46
CA GLU A 916 -64.99 -115.11 82.62
C GLU A 916 -64.69 -113.69 82.09
N ASP A 917 -65.71 -112.86 81.92
CA ASP A 917 -65.57 -111.43 81.58
C ASP A 917 -65.19 -110.56 82.78
N GLY A 918 -65.19 -111.12 84.00
CA GLY A 918 -64.95 -110.40 85.23
C GLY A 918 -66.03 -109.35 85.59
N LEU A 919 -67.22 -109.39 84.99
CA LEU A 919 -68.29 -108.39 85.19
C LEU A 919 -69.54 -108.92 85.93
N THR A 920 -69.50 -110.15 86.47
CA THR A 920 -70.57 -110.72 87.31
C THR A 920 -70.01 -111.44 88.53
N VAL A 921 -70.43 -111.05 89.73
CA VAL A 921 -70.12 -111.79 90.98
C VAL A 921 -71.29 -112.70 91.36
N ILE A 922 -71.01 -113.99 91.60
CA ILE A 922 -71.99 -115.03 91.94
C ILE A 922 -71.72 -115.54 93.36
N ASN A 923 -72.68 -115.40 94.28
CA ASN A 923 -72.56 -115.90 95.65
C ASN A 923 -73.47 -117.11 95.88
N THR A 924 -72.93 -118.18 96.45
CA THR A 924 -73.65 -119.43 96.72
C THR A 924 -73.75 -119.66 98.24
N TYR A 925 -74.96 -119.91 98.74
CA TYR A 925 -75.26 -120.13 100.15
C TYR A 925 -74.97 -121.58 100.60
N ASP A 926 -74.47 -121.76 101.82
CA ASP A 926 -74.23 -123.07 102.45
C ASP A 926 -74.82 -123.13 103.87
N ILE A 927 -75.66 -124.13 104.12
CA ILE A 927 -76.49 -124.28 105.32
C ILE A 927 -75.81 -125.09 106.45
N GLU A 928 -74.75 -125.86 106.18
CA GLU A 928 -74.04 -126.60 107.24
C GLU A 928 -73.23 -125.66 108.16
N LEU A 929 -72.92 -124.44 107.68
CA LEU A 929 -72.19 -123.40 108.42
C LEU A 929 -73.02 -122.67 109.49
N ASP A 930 -74.33 -122.92 109.57
CA ASP A 930 -75.28 -122.04 110.29
C ASP A 930 -75.71 -122.54 111.69
N ASN A 931 -75.63 -123.87 111.98
CA ASN A 931 -76.33 -124.48 113.12
C ASN A 931 -75.44 -125.28 114.12
N LYS A 932 -74.71 -124.62 115.05
CA LYS A 932 -73.89 -125.32 116.08
C LYS A 932 -73.50 -124.49 117.34
N VAL A 933 -74.03 -124.82 118.53
CA VAL A 933 -73.69 -124.23 119.87
C VAL A 933 -74.35 -125.05 121.02
N PRO A 934 -74.08 -124.86 122.35
CA PRO A 934 -72.91 -124.29 123.07
C PRO A 934 -72.45 -125.07 124.35
N GLY A 935 -71.28 -124.72 124.93
CA GLY A 935 -71.03 -124.77 126.40
C GLY A 935 -69.90 -125.68 126.97
N GLY A 936 -69.12 -125.18 127.95
CA GLY A 936 -68.14 -125.96 128.74
C GLY A 936 -67.05 -125.12 129.46
N SER A 937 -66.70 -125.46 130.71
CA SER A 937 -65.82 -124.67 131.62
C SER A 937 -64.36 -125.16 131.73
N GLY A 938 -63.40 -124.27 132.03
CA GLY A 938 -62.05 -124.64 132.51
C GLY A 938 -61.09 -123.45 132.67
N SER A 939 -60.13 -123.51 133.61
CA SER A 939 -59.25 -122.37 133.99
C SER A 939 -57.78 -122.75 134.20
N GLY A 940 -56.82 -121.87 133.86
CA GLY A 940 -55.48 -121.89 134.47
C GLY A 940 -54.31 -121.24 133.71
N GLY A 941 -53.97 -119.98 134.07
CA GLY A 941 -52.65 -119.31 133.87
C GLY A 941 -52.17 -119.02 132.43
N SER A 942 -51.18 -118.14 132.21
CA SER A 942 -50.61 -117.03 133.00
C SER A 942 -49.59 -116.25 132.15
N GLU A 943 -49.53 -114.91 132.31
CA GLU A 943 -48.45 -114.01 131.79
C GLU A 943 -48.31 -113.93 130.24
N GLU A 944 -47.80 -112.87 129.59
CA GLU A 944 -47.32 -111.54 130.02
C GLU A 944 -47.51 -110.49 128.87
N ASP A 945 -47.06 -109.24 129.09
CA ASP A 945 -46.99 -108.03 128.22
C ASP A 945 -46.86 -108.23 126.69
N GLY A 946 -47.28 -107.34 125.78
CA GLY A 946 -47.17 -105.87 125.66
C GLY A 946 -47.15 -105.53 124.15
N ASP A 947 -47.03 -104.31 123.61
CA ASP A 947 -46.87 -102.95 124.14
C ASP A 947 -47.68 -101.98 123.22
N SER A 948 -47.34 -100.68 123.14
CA SER A 948 -48.36 -99.61 123.03
C SER A 948 -48.19 -98.55 121.91
N LEU A 949 -49.23 -97.71 121.85
CA LEU A 949 -49.42 -96.42 121.15
C LEU A 949 -48.19 -95.46 121.18
N PRO A 950 -48.03 -94.47 120.25
CA PRO A 950 -48.99 -93.35 120.15
C PRO A 950 -49.16 -92.61 118.78
N LYS A 951 -49.95 -91.52 118.83
CA LYS A 951 -50.22 -90.54 117.76
C LYS A 951 -49.34 -89.26 117.88
N THR A 952 -49.57 -88.31 116.97
CA THR A 952 -49.00 -86.93 116.86
C THR A 952 -47.59 -86.85 116.22
N GLY A 953 -47.20 -85.83 115.43
CA GLY A 953 -47.99 -84.80 114.71
C GLY A 953 -47.51 -83.34 114.90
N MET A 954 -46.73 -82.77 113.97
CA MET A 954 -46.53 -81.30 113.80
C MET A 954 -45.85 -80.90 112.46
N VAL A 955 -45.43 -79.63 112.32
CA VAL A 955 -45.28 -78.87 111.04
C VAL A 955 -43.82 -78.50 110.67
N SER A 956 -43.59 -78.22 109.37
CA SER A 956 -42.69 -77.19 108.80
C SER A 956 -41.18 -77.45 108.57
N SER A 957 -40.75 -77.23 107.30
CA SER A 957 -39.48 -76.63 106.81
C SER A 957 -38.11 -77.13 107.33
N LEU A 958 -37.09 -77.41 106.49
CA LEU A 958 -36.28 -76.40 105.76
C LEU A 958 -35.39 -77.04 104.64
N ARG A 959 -34.53 -76.24 103.98
CA ARG A 959 -33.59 -76.58 102.88
C ARG A 959 -32.26 -77.18 103.39
N PHE A 960 -31.48 -77.91 102.55
CA PHE A 960 -30.27 -77.37 101.87
C PHE A 960 -29.31 -78.39 101.18
N TYR A 961 -28.61 -77.83 100.17
CA TYR A 961 -27.21 -78.07 99.69
C TYR A 961 -26.79 -79.15 98.66
N ILE A 962 -25.91 -78.64 97.78
CA ILE A 962 -25.19 -79.18 96.61
C ILE A 962 -23.89 -79.92 97.01
N PRO A 963 -23.22 -80.67 96.09
CA PRO A 963 -22.04 -80.12 95.38
C PRO A 963 -22.03 -80.45 93.87
N GLY A 964 -21.54 -79.58 92.96
CA GLY A 964 -20.12 -79.47 92.52
C GLY A 964 -19.95 -80.18 91.14
N MET A 965 -19.14 -79.76 90.15
CA MET A 965 -18.07 -78.75 90.03
C MET A 965 -17.90 -78.26 88.57
N LEU A 966 -17.32 -77.05 88.37
CA LEU A 966 -16.33 -76.57 87.35
C LEU A 966 -16.45 -76.98 85.84
N LEU A 967 -15.97 -76.23 84.83
CA LEU A 967 -15.05 -75.06 84.77
C LEU A 967 -15.31 -74.20 83.50
N LEU A 968 -14.70 -73.00 83.43
CA LEU A 968 -14.70 -72.09 82.27
C LEU A 968 -13.74 -72.51 81.14
N VAL A 969 -13.91 -71.92 79.95
CA VAL A 969 -12.89 -71.04 79.31
C VAL A 969 -13.52 -70.22 78.16
N LEU A 970 -13.10 -68.96 78.02
CA LEU A 970 -13.36 -68.11 76.84
C LEU A 970 -12.19 -68.23 75.85
N GLY A 971 -12.47 -68.36 74.54
CA GLY A 971 -11.43 -68.45 73.50
C GLY A 971 -11.85 -67.76 72.21
N THR A 972 -11.20 -66.64 71.88
CA THR A 972 -11.41 -65.88 70.65
C THR A 972 -10.79 -66.57 69.43
N LEU A 973 -11.35 -66.32 68.23
CA LEU A 973 -10.62 -66.52 66.98
C LEU A 973 -10.55 -65.22 66.18
N GLY A 974 -9.49 -64.45 66.43
CA GLY A 974 -9.08 -63.30 65.62
C GLY A 974 -7.57 -63.33 65.41
N MET A 975 -7.12 -63.90 64.29
CA MET A 975 -5.70 -64.01 63.88
C MET A 975 -5.63 -64.15 62.34
N PHE A 976 -4.65 -63.59 61.62
CA PHE A 976 -3.64 -62.55 61.89
C PHE A 976 -3.14 -62.08 60.48
N TYR A 977 -2.71 -60.84 60.22
CA TYR A 977 -1.31 -60.36 60.39
C TYR A 977 -0.26 -61.34 59.81
N ASN A 978 0.74 -60.99 58.97
CA ASN A 978 1.26 -59.75 58.33
C ASN A 978 2.36 -60.22 57.28
N ARG A 979 3.31 -59.52 56.64
CA ARG A 979 3.92 -58.17 56.63
C ARG A 979 4.93 -58.04 55.46
N ARG A 980 5.03 -56.91 54.72
CA ARG A 980 6.33 -56.30 54.25
C ARG A 980 6.25 -55.02 53.37
N LYS A 981 6.46 -53.89 54.03
CA LYS A 981 7.29 -52.70 53.70
C LYS A 981 8.08 -52.62 52.36
N LYS A 982 7.81 -51.53 51.60
CA LYS A 982 8.67 -50.70 50.70
C LYS A 982 9.74 -51.32 49.77
N ALA A 983 9.57 -51.05 48.47
CA ALA A 983 10.52 -50.42 47.54
C ALA A 983 9.71 -49.89 46.32
N LEU A 984 10.15 -49.04 45.38
CA LEU A 984 11.08 -47.90 45.23
C LEU A 984 11.26 -47.74 43.70
N ASP A 985 11.25 -46.51 43.13
CA ASP A 985 11.53 -46.21 41.70
C ASP A 985 10.55 -46.83 40.64
N ARG A 986 10.33 -46.27 39.43
CA ARG A 986 10.67 -44.95 38.82
C ARG A 986 9.91 -44.74 37.49
N LYS A 987 9.76 -43.46 37.13
CA LYS A 987 9.30 -42.90 35.83
C LYS A 987 7.82 -43.12 35.49
#